data_AF-A0A3P0XJD1-F1
#
_entry.id   AF-A0A3P0XJD1-F1
#
_cell.length_a   1.000
_cell.length_b   1.000
_cell.length_c   1.000
_cell.angle_alpha   90.00
_cell.angle_beta   90.00
_cell.angle_gamma   90.00
#
_symmetry.space_group_name_H-M   'P 1'
#
loop_
_entity.id
_entity.type
_entity.pdbx_description
1 polymer ?
#
loop_
_entity_poly.entity_id
_entity_poly.type
_entity_poly.pdbx_seq_one_letter_code
_entity_poly.pdbx_strand_id
1 'polypeptide(L)'
;MLRFSRVCGTRSHWLAALLLGVSLMPAPLLAQGDTTAAAPGFTLRVQTDLVLTDVVVRDRKTGAPVRGLTRDDFTILEGGKPQRLVSFDAQDVDQALRLPGTSTLSGRAGAPAATALGASATQQAAALRDHRLIVLFFDTTSLQPDDLERVQQAARDYVNKSMQNADLVSVVSLGNTLSLDQDFTADKQLLLRAINSYSGGGNQGFGAGATSTTNQVEDTTAFTADESEYNDINTDRELFAIAAIARALGPINQKKSLLYFSGGLQRDGVENQASLRSTINAAVRNNLSIYSVDARGLQAISPLGDASTGSLRGNAAYTGGALQNNLDANFNSQEVLATLSSDTGGKAFFDNNDFAPAFEQVQNDTASYYVLGFRSTNTARDGAYRKLEIRVNRPDVKISYRPGYYAPADFRHSNGEQRERDLEAALNSDLPESDMPVYLEPFFFRDATGRYNMPVSLLVPGSQIPFNKGGDRDKATLDVIGNVKDAKGHVLQQVRDTVKLAISQTEQVTRKNIEYSTGFTLPAGTYHLKFVVRENEGGKLGSFETDVRVPDLSKAPLRMSSVVLASQRVAQTGKEHRIDNPLVYEGQQYIPNLPHVFTRDQSVYFFYEVYDPGKYAKVLATDAAASSPAAKEAGSMHVLTSIELLRGNQKVFESPLVEARTVNIAGRNAVAFAFTVPLASLSDGTYTCQVNVIDDAGGTFAFPRTALLVKGGK
;
A
#
# COMPACT_ATOMS: atom_id res chain seq x y z
N MET A 1 -60.86 -25.04 37.50
CA MET A 1 -61.66 -26.29 37.37
C MET A 1 -60.66 -27.45 37.36
N LEU A 2 -60.71 -28.30 38.42
CA LEU A 2 -60.08 -29.62 38.67
C LEU A 2 -58.60 -29.88 38.28
N ARG A 3 -57.77 -30.66 38.99
CA ARG A 3 -57.53 -31.07 40.40
C ARG A 3 -56.49 -32.23 40.30
N PHE A 4 -55.41 -32.17 41.10
CA PHE A 4 -54.59 -33.28 41.67
C PHE A 4 -53.88 -34.27 40.70
N SER A 5 -52.76 -34.94 41.00
CA SER A 5 -52.19 -35.40 42.28
C SER A 5 -50.69 -35.69 42.19
N ARG A 6 -49.97 -35.48 43.30
CA ARG A 6 -48.65 -36.04 43.64
C ARG A 6 -48.72 -37.56 43.89
N VAL A 7 -47.61 -38.28 43.76
CA VAL A 7 -47.17 -39.32 44.74
C VAL A 7 -45.64 -39.33 44.83
N CYS A 8 -45.16 -39.41 46.07
CA CYS A 8 -43.79 -39.48 46.56
C CYS A 8 -43.46 -40.94 46.97
N GLY A 9 -42.20 -41.36 46.91
CA GLY A 9 -41.77 -42.68 47.38
C GLY A 9 -40.27 -42.74 47.69
N THR A 10 -39.94 -42.57 48.96
CA THR A 10 -38.62 -42.59 49.62
C THR A 10 -38.10 -44.00 50.00
N ARG A 11 -36.80 -44.05 50.39
CA ARG A 11 -36.06 -45.02 51.27
C ARG A 11 -35.20 -46.05 50.53
N SER A 12 -34.04 -46.52 51.02
CA SER A 12 -33.13 -46.22 52.14
C SER A 12 -31.88 -47.11 51.95
N HIS A 13 -30.76 -46.70 52.57
CA HIS A 13 -29.41 -47.28 52.66
C HIS A 13 -29.31 -48.79 52.94
N TRP A 14 -28.17 -49.43 52.64
CA TRP A 14 -27.37 -50.28 53.56
C TRP A 14 -25.94 -50.53 53.00
N LEU A 15 -24.94 -50.44 53.89
CA LEU A 15 -23.51 -50.75 53.68
C LEU A 15 -23.25 -52.27 53.59
N ALA A 16 -22.16 -52.68 52.91
CA ALA A 16 -21.13 -53.57 53.48
C ALA A 16 -19.95 -53.80 52.51
N ALA A 17 -18.75 -53.82 53.07
CA ALA A 17 -17.46 -54.06 52.42
C ALA A 17 -17.06 -55.55 52.45
N LEU A 18 -16.25 -56.01 51.50
CA LEU A 18 -15.08 -56.86 51.77
C LEU A 18 -14.14 -57.00 50.55
N LEU A 19 -12.84 -56.93 50.83
CA LEU A 19 -11.69 -57.19 49.95
C LEU A 19 -11.60 -58.67 49.54
N LEU A 20 -11.12 -58.94 48.32
CA LEU A 20 -10.04 -59.92 48.06
C LEU A 20 -9.53 -59.75 46.62
N GLY A 21 -8.23 -59.51 46.47
CA GLY A 21 -7.56 -59.42 45.17
C GLY A 21 -7.18 -60.78 44.61
N VAL A 22 -7.06 -60.88 43.29
CA VAL A 22 -5.96 -61.52 42.54
C VAL A 22 -6.01 -60.95 41.11
N SER A 23 -4.87 -60.46 40.67
CA SER A 23 -4.57 -59.89 39.35
C SER A 23 -4.58 -60.94 38.24
N LEU A 24 -5.41 -60.75 37.20
CA LEU A 24 -5.18 -61.27 35.85
C LEU A 24 -5.31 -60.12 34.85
N MET A 25 -4.31 -59.99 33.97
CA MET A 25 -4.18 -58.95 32.95
C MET A 25 -5.30 -59.06 31.89
N PRO A 26 -5.97 -57.95 31.51
CA PRO A 26 -6.81 -57.92 30.33
C PRO A 26 -6.05 -57.39 29.11
N ALA A 27 -6.19 -58.08 27.98
CA ALA A 27 -5.87 -57.57 26.65
C ALA A 27 -6.68 -56.28 26.37
N PRO A 28 -6.11 -55.26 25.71
CA PRO A 28 -6.85 -54.04 25.42
C PRO A 28 -7.90 -54.32 24.32
N LEU A 29 -9.17 -54.33 24.73
CA LEU A 29 -10.29 -54.07 23.86
C LEU A 29 -10.15 -52.64 23.31
N LEU A 30 -10.23 -52.50 21.99
CA LEU A 30 -10.30 -51.20 21.32
C LEU A 30 -11.61 -50.51 21.73
N ALA A 31 -11.51 -49.54 22.64
CA ALA A 31 -12.59 -48.62 22.93
C ALA A 31 -12.74 -47.63 21.75
N GLN A 32 -13.89 -47.69 21.08
CA GLN A 32 -14.35 -46.65 20.17
C GLN A 32 -14.48 -45.35 20.98
N GLY A 33 -13.62 -44.37 20.69
CA GLY A 33 -13.79 -43.01 21.19
C GLY A 33 -14.86 -42.31 20.37
N ASP A 34 -16.04 -42.12 20.96
CA ASP A 34 -17.04 -41.18 20.47
C ASP A 34 -16.47 -39.76 20.48
N THR A 35 -16.03 -39.28 19.32
CA THR A 35 -15.78 -37.85 19.11
C THR A 35 -17.12 -37.15 18.94
N THR A 36 -17.67 -36.63 20.03
CA THR A 36 -18.74 -35.63 19.98
C THR A 36 -18.26 -34.42 19.19
N ALA A 37 -18.84 -34.23 18.00
CA ALA A 37 -18.61 -33.06 17.16
C ALA A 37 -19.04 -31.79 17.90
N ALA A 38 -18.07 -30.93 18.22
CA ALA A 38 -18.33 -29.61 18.78
C ALA A 38 -19.11 -28.76 17.75
N ALA A 39 -20.24 -28.22 18.19
CA ALA A 39 -21.02 -27.26 17.41
C ALA A 39 -20.13 -26.06 16.98
N PRO A 40 -20.34 -25.48 15.79
CA PRO A 40 -19.52 -24.38 15.30
C PRO A 40 -19.66 -23.17 16.21
N GLY A 41 -18.59 -22.87 16.95
CA GLY A 41 -18.51 -21.72 17.84
C GLY A 41 -18.69 -20.42 17.07
N PHE A 42 -19.63 -19.59 17.52
CA PHE A 42 -19.85 -18.24 17.04
C PHE A 42 -18.54 -17.43 17.14
N THR A 43 -17.95 -17.08 16.00
CA THR A 43 -16.72 -16.27 15.98
C THR A 43 -17.09 -14.80 16.01
N LEU A 44 -17.07 -14.19 17.21
CA LEU A 44 -17.22 -12.75 17.39
C LEU A 44 -15.96 -12.05 16.87
N ARG A 45 -16.02 -11.46 15.66
CA ARG A 45 -14.97 -10.55 15.17
C ARG A 45 -15.18 -9.17 15.78
N VAL A 46 -14.46 -8.87 16.86
CA VAL A 46 -14.40 -7.51 17.41
C VAL A 46 -13.21 -6.80 16.78
N GLN A 47 -13.46 -5.88 15.85
CA GLN A 47 -12.45 -4.92 15.41
C GLN A 47 -12.30 -3.88 16.52
N THR A 48 -11.31 -4.04 17.40
CA THR A 48 -11.01 -3.05 18.45
C THR A 48 -9.91 -2.11 17.97
N ASP A 49 -10.23 -0.83 17.84
CA ASP A 49 -9.23 0.20 17.54
C ASP A 49 -8.42 0.47 18.82
N LEU A 50 -7.14 0.09 18.81
CA LEU A 50 -6.20 0.40 19.88
C LEU A 50 -5.68 1.82 19.68
N VAL A 51 -5.85 2.69 20.66
CA VAL A 51 -5.31 4.05 20.63
C VAL A 51 -3.97 4.04 21.35
N LEU A 52 -2.88 4.26 20.62
CA LEU A 52 -1.51 4.39 21.15
C LEU A 52 -1.19 5.86 21.37
N THR A 53 -0.76 6.26 22.57
CA THR A 53 -0.31 7.63 22.89
C THR A 53 1.07 7.62 23.52
N ASP A 54 1.96 8.46 23.00
CA ASP A 54 3.29 8.63 23.57
C ASP A 54 3.26 9.67 24.68
N VAL A 55 4.06 9.42 25.72
CA VAL A 55 4.22 10.31 26.86
C VAL A 55 5.70 10.49 27.13
N VAL A 56 6.17 11.73 27.04
CA VAL A 56 7.52 12.12 27.46
C VAL A 56 7.42 12.63 28.88
N VAL A 57 8.18 12.04 29.80
CA VAL A 57 8.21 12.44 31.21
C VAL A 57 9.58 13.02 31.52
N ARG A 58 9.60 14.24 32.05
CA ARG A 58 10.83 14.96 32.43
C ARG A 58 10.79 15.38 33.88
N ASP A 59 11.95 15.39 34.52
CA ASP A 59 12.10 15.94 35.86
C ASP A 59 11.87 17.45 35.82
N ARG A 60 11.04 17.97 36.73
CA ARG A 60 10.61 19.37 36.70
C ARG A 60 11.75 20.36 36.99
N LYS A 61 12.82 19.94 37.66
CA LYS A 61 13.94 20.80 38.04
C LYS A 61 15.06 20.77 37.01
N THR A 62 15.40 19.58 36.53
CA THR A 62 16.57 19.33 35.66
C THR A 62 16.21 19.26 34.18
N GLY A 63 14.94 19.00 33.84
CA GLY A 63 14.51 18.77 32.46
C GLY A 63 14.96 17.42 31.86
N ALA A 64 15.69 16.61 32.63
CA ALA A 64 16.18 15.31 32.20
C ALA A 64 15.01 14.31 32.03
N PRO A 65 15.08 13.38 31.06
CA PRO A 65 14.07 12.32 30.91
C PRO A 65 13.99 11.42 32.16
N VAL A 66 12.78 11.13 32.62
CA VAL A 66 12.52 10.25 33.76
C VAL A 66 12.30 8.84 33.25
N ARG A 67 13.24 7.94 33.58
CA ARG A 67 13.24 6.53 33.17
C ARG A 67 12.66 5.62 34.26
N GLY A 68 12.29 4.40 33.88
CA GLY A 68 11.89 3.33 34.81
C GLY A 68 10.48 3.44 35.38
N LEU A 69 9.62 4.30 34.83
CA LEU A 69 8.20 4.30 35.19
C LEU A 69 7.53 3.03 34.68
N THR A 70 6.52 2.59 35.41
CA THR A 70 5.73 1.40 35.13
C THR A 70 4.33 1.79 34.69
N ARG A 71 3.56 0.82 34.18
CA ARG A 71 2.16 1.02 33.79
C ARG A 71 1.32 1.66 34.90
N ASP A 72 1.54 1.27 36.14
CA ASP A 72 0.72 1.68 37.29
C ASP A 72 0.99 3.13 37.72
N ASP A 73 2.05 3.74 37.18
CA ASP A 73 2.35 5.16 37.38
C ASP A 73 1.47 6.07 36.52
N PHE A 74 0.73 5.52 35.54
CA PHE A 74 -0.05 6.31 34.58
C PHE A 74 -1.56 6.12 34.77
N THR A 75 -2.28 7.26 34.74
CA THR A 75 -3.74 7.29 34.62
C THR A 75 -4.12 8.00 33.33
N ILE A 76 -5.03 7.40 32.55
CA ILE A 76 -5.54 7.98 31.30
C ILE A 76 -7.05 8.18 31.36
N LEU A 77 -7.49 9.37 30.98
CA LEU A 77 -8.88 9.77 30.87
C LEU A 77 -9.17 10.17 29.42
N GLU A 78 -10.31 9.73 28.89
CA GLU A 78 -10.85 10.17 27.61
C GLU A 78 -12.18 10.88 27.84
N GLY A 79 -12.26 12.17 27.50
CA GLY A 79 -13.45 12.98 27.79
C GLY A 79 -13.82 12.97 29.28
N GLY A 80 -12.82 12.91 30.16
CA GLY A 80 -12.98 12.78 31.62
C GLY A 80 -13.31 11.37 32.13
N LYS A 81 -13.49 10.37 31.25
CA LYS A 81 -13.79 8.99 31.62
C LYS A 81 -12.51 8.14 31.70
N PRO A 82 -12.24 7.45 32.81
CA PRO A 82 -11.09 6.55 32.92
C PRO A 82 -11.04 5.46 31.86
N GLN A 83 -9.88 5.32 31.22
CA GLN A 83 -9.63 4.25 30.24
C GLN A 83 -8.65 3.23 30.83
N ARG A 84 -8.89 1.95 30.52
CA ARG A 84 -7.96 0.89 30.92
C ARG A 84 -6.82 0.80 29.92
N LEU A 85 -5.59 0.95 30.41
CA LEU A 85 -4.41 0.62 29.62
C LEU A 85 -4.42 -0.87 29.27
N VAL A 86 -4.22 -1.20 28.00
CA VAL A 86 -4.13 -2.57 27.48
C VAL A 86 -2.73 -2.91 26.96
N SER A 87 -1.94 -1.92 26.52
CA SER A 87 -0.50 -2.05 26.26
C SER A 87 0.29 -0.93 26.95
N PHE A 88 1.57 -1.22 27.22
CA PHE A 88 2.54 -0.31 27.80
C PHE A 88 3.91 -0.69 27.27
N ASP A 89 4.67 0.28 26.76
CA ASP A 89 6.05 0.08 26.33
C ASP A 89 6.90 1.29 26.72
N ALA A 90 8.18 1.06 26.99
CA ALA A 90 9.15 2.08 27.35
C ALA A 90 10.32 2.03 26.37
N GLN A 91 10.62 3.18 25.76
CA GLN A 91 11.61 3.33 24.72
C GLN A 91 12.70 4.29 25.20
N ASP A 92 13.96 3.96 24.94
CA ASP A 92 15.12 4.76 25.38
C ASP A 92 16.27 4.63 24.38
N VAL A 93 16.58 5.72 23.68
CA VAL A 93 17.50 5.70 22.54
C VAL A 93 18.95 5.39 22.92
N ASP A 94 19.31 5.59 24.19
CA ASP A 94 20.61 5.19 24.71
C ASP A 94 20.79 3.66 24.73
N GLN A 95 19.68 2.91 24.65
CA GLN A 95 19.67 1.45 24.61
C GLN A 95 19.61 0.90 23.17
N ALA A 96 19.55 1.78 22.16
CA ALA A 96 19.52 1.39 20.75
C ALA A 96 20.78 0.59 20.39
N LEU A 97 20.57 -0.60 19.83
CA LEU A 97 21.65 -1.40 19.27
C LEU A 97 22.18 -0.70 18.01
N ARG A 98 23.49 -0.75 17.76
CA ARG A 98 24.03 -0.23 16.49
C ARG A 98 23.60 -1.13 15.33
N LEU A 99 22.82 -0.58 14.40
CA LEU A 99 22.49 -1.25 13.14
C LEU A 99 23.70 -1.19 12.17
N PRO A 100 23.94 -2.23 11.36
CA PRO A 100 24.98 -2.19 10.33
C PRO A 100 24.69 -1.07 9.32
N GLY A 101 25.70 -0.27 8.95
CA GLY A 101 25.54 0.92 8.10
C GLY A 101 25.07 0.70 6.66
N THR A 102 24.73 -0.53 6.26
CA THR A 102 24.24 -0.89 4.92
C THR A 102 22.78 -1.34 4.89
N SER A 103 22.09 -1.44 6.04
CA SER A 103 20.68 -1.82 6.08
C SER A 103 19.78 -0.62 5.79
N THR A 104 19.25 -0.54 4.57
CA THR A 104 18.06 0.26 4.28
C THR A 104 16.84 -0.54 4.72
N LEU A 105 16.02 0.02 5.61
CA LEU A 105 14.74 -0.57 5.96
C LEU A 105 13.74 -0.10 4.92
N SER A 106 13.28 -1.03 4.06
CA SER A 106 12.33 -0.65 3.02
C SER A 106 10.90 -0.54 3.56
N GLY A 107 10.32 0.66 3.51
CA GLY A 107 8.88 0.92 3.67
C GLY A 107 8.07 0.60 2.40
N ARG A 108 8.73 0.37 1.26
CA ARG A 108 8.09 -0.15 0.03
C ARG A 108 7.68 -1.61 0.19
N ALA A 109 6.41 -1.84 0.52
CA ALA A 109 5.75 -3.12 0.27
C ALA A 109 5.55 -3.30 -1.26
N GLY A 110 6.58 -3.74 -1.99
CA GLY A 110 6.43 -3.87 -3.45
C GLY A 110 7.58 -4.52 -4.25
N ALA A 111 8.79 -4.69 -3.69
CA ALA A 111 9.77 -5.52 -4.40
C ALA A 111 9.28 -6.98 -4.40
N PRO A 112 9.41 -7.74 -5.51
CA PRO A 112 9.04 -9.15 -5.54
C PRO A 112 9.98 -9.93 -4.63
N ALA A 113 9.63 -10.02 -3.36
CA ALA A 113 10.23 -10.90 -2.38
C ALA A 113 9.73 -12.32 -2.62
N ALA A 114 9.94 -12.86 -3.82
CA ALA A 114 9.86 -14.28 -4.09
C ALA A 114 11.08 -14.99 -3.48
N THR A 115 11.35 -14.81 -2.17
CA THR A 115 12.22 -15.72 -1.37
C THR A 115 12.20 -15.52 0.15
N ALA A 116 11.37 -14.66 0.76
CA ALA A 116 11.36 -14.49 2.22
C ALA A 116 9.98 -14.82 2.82
N LEU A 117 9.63 -16.11 2.81
CA LEU A 117 8.54 -16.64 3.63
C LEU A 117 8.89 -16.47 5.13
N GLY A 118 8.19 -15.56 5.81
CA GLY A 118 7.80 -15.73 7.22
C GLY A 118 8.63 -15.10 8.34
N ALA A 119 9.73 -14.38 8.07
CA ALA A 119 10.60 -13.87 9.16
C ALA A 119 10.73 -12.34 9.33
N SER A 120 10.39 -11.52 8.33
CA SER A 120 10.89 -10.11 8.31
C SER A 120 10.19 -9.09 9.20
N ALA A 121 8.86 -9.11 9.37
CA ALA A 121 8.17 -8.01 10.07
C ALA A 121 8.49 -7.96 11.58
N THR A 122 8.53 -9.12 12.25
CA THR A 122 8.81 -9.20 13.70
C THR A 122 10.28 -8.99 14.02
N GLN A 123 11.19 -9.42 13.13
CA GLN A 123 12.64 -9.17 13.26
C GLN A 123 12.98 -7.71 12.96
N GLN A 124 12.33 -7.07 11.98
CA GLN A 124 12.48 -5.64 11.71
C GLN A 124 11.92 -4.78 12.86
N ALA A 125 10.75 -5.12 13.42
CA ALA A 125 10.19 -4.41 14.56
C ALA A 125 11.06 -4.51 15.83
N ALA A 126 11.71 -5.65 16.07
CA ALA A 126 12.67 -5.81 17.16
C ALA A 126 13.98 -5.04 16.91
N ALA A 127 14.45 -5.00 15.66
CA ALA A 127 15.63 -4.24 15.25
C ALA A 127 15.41 -2.72 15.31
N LEU A 128 14.16 -2.26 15.23
CA LEU A 128 13.77 -0.86 15.31
C LEU A 128 13.54 -0.35 16.74
N ARG A 129 13.53 -1.25 17.73
CA ARG A 129 13.36 -0.87 19.13
C ARG A 129 14.47 0.11 19.54
N ASP A 130 14.08 1.15 20.28
CA ASP A 130 14.95 2.20 20.79
C ASP A 130 15.59 3.10 19.70
N HIS A 131 15.37 2.83 18.41
CA HIS A 131 15.80 3.73 17.35
C HIS A 131 14.87 4.93 17.17
N ARG A 132 15.45 6.06 16.76
CA ARG A 132 14.69 7.25 16.37
C ARG A 132 14.41 7.21 14.88
N LEU A 133 13.13 7.22 14.52
CA LEU A 133 12.67 7.25 13.13
C LEU A 133 12.28 8.67 12.76
N ILE A 134 13.05 9.28 11.87
CA ILE A 134 12.87 10.68 11.45
C ILE A 134 12.64 10.71 9.94
N VAL A 135 11.51 11.27 9.52
CA VAL A 135 11.22 11.55 8.10
C VAL A 135 11.46 13.03 7.86
N LEU A 136 12.35 13.35 6.92
CA LEU A 136 12.54 14.70 6.41
C LEU A 136 11.65 14.86 5.18
N PHE A 137 10.61 15.67 5.31
CA PHE A 137 9.62 15.88 4.26
C PHE A 137 9.75 17.27 3.65
N PHE A 138 10.17 17.32 2.38
CA PHE A 138 10.40 18.52 1.60
C PHE A 138 9.21 18.82 0.71
N ASP A 139 8.45 19.87 1.04
CA ASP A 139 7.32 20.34 0.24
C ASP A 139 7.80 21.26 -0.90
N THR A 140 8.26 20.70 -2.01
CA THR A 140 8.78 21.52 -3.12
C THR A 140 7.66 22.18 -3.93
N THR A 141 6.39 21.93 -3.60
CA THR A 141 5.22 22.66 -4.11
C THR A 141 5.05 24.04 -3.47
N SER A 142 5.35 24.17 -2.18
CA SER A 142 5.21 25.44 -1.45
C SER A 142 6.53 26.20 -1.23
N LEU A 143 7.68 25.51 -1.24
CA LEU A 143 8.98 26.13 -0.96
C LEU A 143 9.51 26.99 -2.12
N GLN A 144 9.90 28.24 -1.83
CA GLN A 144 10.66 29.07 -2.76
C GLN A 144 12.12 28.58 -2.88
N PRO A 145 12.85 28.91 -3.97
CA PRO A 145 14.23 28.46 -4.17
C PRO A 145 15.16 28.74 -2.98
N ASP A 146 15.07 29.95 -2.42
CA ASP A 146 15.90 30.37 -1.28
C ASP A 146 15.52 29.63 0.01
N ASP A 147 14.23 29.35 0.21
CA ASP A 147 13.73 28.57 1.36
C ASP A 147 14.25 27.14 1.27
N LEU A 148 14.16 26.55 0.07
CA LEU A 148 14.64 25.20 -0.20
C LEU A 148 16.15 25.08 0.02
N GLU A 149 16.95 26.07 -0.39
CA GLU A 149 18.40 26.08 -0.14
C GLU A 149 18.71 26.10 1.37
N ARG A 150 18.00 26.93 2.15
CA ARG A 150 18.16 26.99 3.62
C ARG A 150 17.77 25.66 4.29
N VAL A 151 16.63 25.09 3.90
CA VAL A 151 16.15 23.81 4.45
C VAL A 151 17.13 22.67 4.12
N GLN A 152 17.61 22.60 2.89
CA GLN A 152 18.64 21.61 2.51
C GLN A 152 19.92 21.78 3.32
N GLN A 153 20.38 23.02 3.51
CA GLN A 153 21.58 23.29 4.28
C GLN A 153 21.41 22.82 5.74
N ALA A 154 20.27 23.11 6.36
CA ALA A 154 19.96 22.63 7.70
C ALA A 154 19.91 21.09 7.77
N ALA A 155 19.29 20.43 6.78
CA ALA A 155 19.27 18.97 6.70
C ALA A 155 20.68 18.37 6.53
N ARG A 156 21.54 18.97 5.68
CA ARG A 156 22.95 18.58 5.54
C ARG A 156 23.70 18.72 6.86
N ASP A 157 23.50 19.83 7.56
CA ASP A 157 24.13 20.10 8.84
C ASP A 157 23.69 19.10 9.91
N TYR A 158 22.40 18.77 9.96
CA TYR A 158 21.90 17.70 10.82
C TYR A 158 22.58 16.36 10.52
N VAL A 159 22.57 15.89 9.26
CA VAL A 159 23.16 14.59 8.88
C VAL A 159 24.66 14.55 9.21
N ASN A 160 25.40 15.62 8.93
CA ASN A 160 26.85 15.65 9.14
C ASN A 160 27.23 15.82 10.61
N LYS A 161 26.57 16.72 11.34
CA LYS A 161 27.02 17.21 12.65
C LYS A 161 26.23 16.66 13.83
N SER A 162 24.93 16.39 13.65
CA SER A 162 24.00 16.15 14.77
C SER A 162 23.31 14.78 14.75
N MET A 163 23.33 14.07 13.62
CA MET A 163 22.75 12.74 13.49
C MET A 163 23.54 11.73 14.34
N GLN A 164 22.83 11.06 15.24
CA GLN A 164 23.36 10.07 16.17
C GLN A 164 23.23 8.65 15.60
N ASN A 165 23.95 7.68 16.19
CA ASN A 165 23.91 6.28 15.73
C ASN A 165 22.54 5.60 15.88
N ALA A 166 21.70 6.12 16.78
CA ALA A 166 20.33 5.63 16.98
C ALA A 166 19.36 6.19 15.92
N ASP A 167 19.79 7.14 15.09
CA ASP A 167 18.93 7.81 14.10
C ASP A 167 18.83 7.00 12.82
N LEU A 168 17.59 6.73 12.43
CA LEU A 168 17.23 6.24 11.12
C LEU A 168 16.42 7.33 10.45
N VAL A 169 16.94 7.81 9.31
CA VAL A 169 16.37 8.94 8.60
C VAL A 169 15.85 8.48 7.25
N SER A 170 14.68 8.99 6.87
CA SER A 170 14.11 8.87 5.53
C SER A 170 13.94 10.27 4.93
N VAL A 171 14.05 10.38 3.61
CA VAL A 171 13.85 11.62 2.86
C VAL A 171 12.68 11.41 1.90
N VAL A 172 11.71 12.30 1.98
CA VAL A 172 10.48 12.30 1.18
C VAL A 172 10.30 13.70 0.60
N SER A 173 9.77 13.80 -0.61
CA SER A 173 9.43 15.09 -1.24
C SER A 173 8.06 15.09 -1.90
N LEU A 174 7.44 16.27 -1.94
CA LEU A 174 6.21 16.52 -2.67
C LEU A 174 6.46 17.56 -3.76
N GLY A 175 6.35 17.14 -5.01
CA GLY A 175 6.36 18.00 -6.19
C GLY A 175 5.07 17.82 -6.99
N ASN A 176 5.20 17.37 -8.25
CA ASN A 176 4.03 16.91 -9.00
C ASN A 176 3.42 15.63 -8.40
N THR A 177 4.28 14.77 -7.85
CA THR A 177 3.92 13.53 -7.16
C THR A 177 4.60 13.48 -5.79
N LEU A 178 4.11 12.62 -4.91
CA LEU A 178 4.76 12.30 -3.64
C LEU A 178 5.83 11.23 -3.88
N SER A 179 7.09 11.55 -3.62
CA SER A 179 8.26 10.69 -3.85
C SER A 179 8.90 10.25 -2.54
N LEU A 180 9.29 8.96 -2.45
CA LEU A 180 10.17 8.44 -1.41
C LEU A 180 11.61 8.45 -1.95
N ASP A 181 12.33 9.54 -1.73
CA ASP A 181 13.66 9.76 -2.31
C ASP A 181 14.74 8.94 -1.62
N GLN A 182 14.57 8.67 -0.32
CA GLN A 182 15.42 7.75 0.45
C GLN A 182 14.63 7.09 1.58
N ASP A 183 14.67 5.77 1.61
CA ASP A 183 14.09 4.98 2.70
C ASP A 183 14.92 5.05 3.99
N PHE A 184 14.38 4.59 5.11
CA PHE A 184 15.04 4.67 6.41
C PHE A 184 16.43 4.05 6.41
N THR A 185 17.44 4.86 6.73
CA THR A 185 18.83 4.43 6.79
C THR A 185 19.62 5.24 7.82
N ALA A 186 20.67 4.61 8.36
CA ALA A 186 21.72 5.28 9.12
C ALA A 186 22.89 5.76 8.23
N ASP A 187 22.88 5.41 6.93
CA ASP A 187 23.94 5.77 5.98
C ASP A 187 23.86 7.25 5.59
N LYS A 188 24.79 8.04 6.13
CA LYS A 188 24.92 9.47 5.85
C LYS A 188 25.15 9.77 4.37
N GLN A 189 25.84 8.92 3.60
CA GLN A 189 26.11 9.18 2.18
C GLN A 189 24.85 9.04 1.33
N LEU A 190 24.02 8.03 1.61
CA LEU A 190 22.73 7.86 0.95
C LEU A 190 21.80 9.04 1.24
N LEU A 191 21.72 9.47 2.51
CA LEU A 191 20.94 10.64 2.92
C LEU A 191 21.41 11.92 2.25
N LEU A 192 22.72 12.19 2.26
CA LEU A 192 23.29 13.38 1.62
C LEU A 192 23.05 13.38 0.11
N ARG A 193 23.09 12.21 -0.55
CA ARG A 193 22.76 12.10 -1.99
C ARG A 193 21.32 12.53 -2.26
N ALA A 194 20.37 12.04 -1.48
CA ALA A 194 18.96 12.39 -1.62
C ALA A 194 18.67 13.86 -1.25
N ILE A 195 19.32 14.39 -0.21
CA ILE A 195 19.17 15.82 0.15
C ILE A 195 19.76 16.72 -0.96
N ASN A 196 20.89 16.33 -1.56
CA ASN A 196 21.56 17.12 -2.59
C ASN A 196 20.91 17.02 -3.98
N SER A 197 19.97 16.11 -4.21
CA SER A 197 19.24 16.06 -5.49
C SER A 197 18.25 17.20 -5.64
N TYR A 198 17.82 17.81 -4.53
CA TYR A 198 17.03 19.02 -4.57
C TYR A 198 17.94 20.17 -5.02
N SER A 199 17.64 20.81 -6.12
CA SER A 199 18.32 22.04 -6.56
C SER A 199 17.27 23.01 -7.09
N GLY A 200 17.49 24.31 -6.90
CA GLY A 200 16.49 25.37 -7.11
C GLY A 200 15.89 25.50 -8.52
N GLY A 201 16.25 24.62 -9.47
CA GLY A 201 15.73 24.62 -10.85
C GLY A 201 15.09 23.32 -11.34
N GLY A 202 14.98 22.27 -10.52
CA GLY A 202 14.66 20.92 -11.02
C GLY A 202 13.23 20.38 -10.84
N ASN A 203 12.54 20.74 -9.75
CA ASN A 203 11.32 20.03 -9.30
C ASN A 203 10.32 20.96 -8.57
N GLN A 204 10.19 22.20 -9.03
CA GLN A 204 9.11 23.07 -8.54
C GLN A 204 7.79 22.49 -9.04
N GLY A 205 6.93 22.06 -8.11
CA GLY A 205 5.58 21.68 -8.45
C GLY A 205 4.76 22.89 -8.92
N PHE A 206 3.46 22.72 -9.00
CA PHE A 206 2.52 23.83 -9.15
C PHE A 206 2.74 24.81 -7.99
N GLY A 207 3.36 25.97 -8.26
CA GLY A 207 3.55 26.99 -7.25
C GLY A 207 2.20 27.48 -6.71
N ALA A 208 2.17 27.90 -5.45
CA ALA A 208 0.99 28.56 -4.87
C ALA A 208 0.54 29.70 -5.80
N GLY A 209 -0.76 29.77 -6.09
CA GLY A 209 -1.33 30.85 -6.89
C GLY A 209 -1.18 32.18 -6.14
N ALA A 210 -1.40 33.30 -6.83
CA ALA A 210 -1.61 34.55 -6.12
C ALA A 210 -2.82 34.34 -5.18
N THR A 211 -2.64 34.55 -3.88
CA THR A 211 -3.76 34.48 -2.94
C THR A 211 -4.77 35.57 -3.29
N SER A 212 -6.08 35.30 -3.18
CA SER A 212 -7.14 36.30 -3.35
C SER A 212 -7.09 37.44 -2.32
N THR A 213 -6.13 37.40 -1.39
CA THR A 213 -5.80 38.46 -0.43
C THR A 213 -4.59 39.31 -0.81
N THR A 214 -3.84 38.95 -1.86
CA THR A 214 -2.91 39.90 -2.47
C THR A 214 -3.76 41.03 -3.05
N ASN A 215 -3.47 42.28 -2.68
CA ASN A 215 -4.17 43.45 -3.25
C ASN A 215 -3.77 43.71 -4.72
N GLN A 216 -3.52 42.63 -5.46
CA GLN A 216 -3.16 42.54 -6.86
C GLN A 216 -4.38 42.01 -7.60
N VAL A 217 -5.36 42.88 -7.88
CA VAL A 217 -6.31 42.58 -8.95
C VAL A 217 -5.52 42.77 -10.24
N GLU A 218 -5.17 41.68 -10.93
CA GLU A 218 -4.63 41.77 -12.28
C GLU A 218 -5.75 42.16 -13.25
N ASP A 219 -5.51 43.23 -14.00
CA ASP A 219 -6.35 43.66 -15.13
C ASP A 219 -6.06 42.74 -16.32
N THR A 220 -6.51 41.48 -16.23
CA THR A 220 -6.52 40.60 -17.39
C THR A 220 -7.96 40.23 -17.74
N THR A 221 -8.36 40.62 -18.95
CA THR A 221 -9.62 40.23 -19.60
C THR A 221 -9.64 38.77 -20.05
N ALA A 222 -8.72 37.96 -19.51
CA ALA A 222 -8.63 36.53 -19.73
C ALA A 222 -9.30 35.81 -18.55
N PHE A 223 -10.01 34.73 -18.83
CA PHE A 223 -10.64 33.85 -17.85
C PHE A 223 -9.65 33.50 -16.72
N THR A 224 -9.76 34.16 -15.55
CA THR A 224 -9.07 33.72 -14.34
C THR A 224 -9.91 32.62 -13.71
N ALA A 225 -9.35 31.41 -13.61
CA ALA A 225 -9.93 30.37 -12.78
C ALA A 225 -10.03 30.91 -11.34
N ASP A 226 -11.06 30.51 -10.59
CA ASP A 226 -11.22 30.92 -9.20
C ASP A 226 -9.97 30.49 -8.40
N GLU A 227 -9.11 31.44 -8.04
CA GLU A 227 -7.80 31.18 -7.43
C GLU A 227 -7.93 30.51 -6.06
N SER A 228 -9.11 30.64 -5.41
CA SER A 228 -9.46 29.92 -4.18
C SER A 228 -9.55 28.41 -4.40
N GLU A 229 -10.18 27.96 -5.50
CA GLU A 229 -10.29 26.55 -5.86
C GLU A 229 -8.91 25.91 -6.09
N TYR A 230 -7.98 26.67 -6.66
CA TYR A 230 -6.60 26.22 -6.87
C TYR A 230 -5.82 26.04 -5.56
N ASN A 231 -5.98 26.97 -4.61
CA ASN A 231 -5.34 26.88 -3.31
C ASN A 231 -5.94 25.75 -2.47
N ASP A 232 -7.27 25.58 -2.49
CA ASP A 232 -7.97 24.46 -1.86
C ASP A 232 -7.44 23.10 -2.34
N ILE A 233 -7.25 22.94 -3.65
CA ILE A 233 -6.71 21.71 -4.26
C ILE A 233 -5.27 21.47 -3.81
N ASN A 234 -4.43 22.51 -3.75
CA ASN A 234 -3.04 22.35 -3.31
C ASN A 234 -2.93 21.97 -1.84
N THR A 235 -3.68 22.64 -0.95
CA THR A 235 -3.72 22.27 0.47
C THR A 235 -4.23 20.84 0.67
N ASP A 236 -5.26 20.42 -0.06
CA ASP A 236 -5.75 19.04 -0.02
C ASP A 236 -4.68 18.04 -0.47
N ARG A 237 -3.88 18.36 -1.50
CA ARG A 237 -2.77 17.52 -1.97
C ARG A 237 -1.66 17.40 -0.91
N GLU A 238 -1.29 18.50 -0.27
CA GLU A 238 -0.28 18.52 0.80
C GLU A 238 -0.74 17.71 2.02
N LEU A 239 -1.99 17.90 2.45
CA LEU A 239 -2.60 17.14 3.54
C LEU A 239 -2.73 15.65 3.21
N PHE A 240 -3.10 15.31 1.98
CA PHE A 240 -3.11 13.94 1.51
C PHE A 240 -1.72 13.32 1.55
N ALA A 241 -0.69 14.06 1.12
CA ALA A 241 0.68 13.57 1.12
C ALA A 241 1.16 13.21 2.53
N ILE A 242 0.90 14.08 3.52
CA ILE A 242 1.18 13.80 4.93
C ILE A 242 0.41 12.56 5.41
N ALA A 243 -0.87 12.43 5.04
CA ALA A 243 -1.68 11.28 5.41
C ALA A 243 -1.15 9.97 4.79
N ALA A 244 -0.73 10.00 3.54
CA ALA A 244 -0.13 8.88 2.83
C ALA A 244 1.19 8.44 3.48
N ILE A 245 2.06 9.40 3.83
CA ILE A 245 3.28 9.12 4.62
C ILE A 245 2.91 8.43 5.93
N ALA A 246 1.92 8.96 6.66
CA ALA A 246 1.50 8.37 7.92
C ALA A 246 1.00 6.92 7.76
N ARG A 247 0.18 6.62 6.74
CA ARG A 247 -0.32 5.27 6.45
C ARG A 247 0.79 4.31 6.02
N ALA A 248 1.67 4.74 5.12
CA ALA A 248 2.79 3.93 4.64
C ALA A 248 3.71 3.49 5.79
N LEU A 249 3.83 4.31 6.82
CA LEU A 249 4.62 4.01 8.02
C LEU A 249 3.87 3.21 9.09
N GLY A 250 2.58 2.87 8.88
CA GLY A 250 1.76 2.13 9.82
C GLY A 250 2.30 0.77 10.28
N PRO A 251 3.01 0.00 9.43
CA PRO A 251 3.65 -1.25 9.86
C PRO A 251 4.74 -1.07 10.93
N ILE A 252 5.26 0.15 11.12
CA ILE A 252 6.30 0.45 12.10
C ILE A 252 5.66 0.95 13.40
N ASN A 253 5.76 0.14 14.45
CA ASN A 253 5.09 0.40 15.73
C ASN A 253 5.77 1.46 16.61
N GLN A 254 7.06 1.72 16.39
CA GLN A 254 7.82 2.72 17.15
C GLN A 254 7.30 4.13 16.89
N LYS A 255 7.62 5.10 17.74
CA LYS A 255 7.30 6.50 17.47
C LYS A 255 8.10 6.99 16.26
N LYS A 256 7.41 7.66 15.34
CA LYS A 256 8.02 8.31 14.18
C LYS A 256 7.83 9.82 14.26
N SER A 257 8.83 10.56 13.79
CA SER A 257 8.79 12.02 13.72
C SER A 257 8.86 12.46 12.27
N LEU A 258 7.88 13.24 11.81
CA LEU A 258 7.89 13.89 10.50
C LEU A 258 8.36 15.33 10.68
N LEU A 259 9.56 15.68 10.23
CA LEU A 259 9.96 17.07 10.06
C LEU A 259 9.40 17.55 8.72
N TYR A 260 8.34 18.36 8.78
CA TYR A 260 7.65 18.88 7.61
C TYR A 260 8.15 20.29 7.29
N PHE A 261 8.90 20.44 6.21
CA PHE A 261 9.39 21.73 5.73
C PHE A 261 8.43 22.26 4.67
N SER A 262 7.76 23.37 4.98
CA SER A 262 6.71 23.97 4.15
C SER A 262 6.95 25.46 3.94
N GLY A 263 6.54 25.98 2.79
CA GLY A 263 6.43 27.42 2.55
C GLY A 263 5.21 28.07 3.23
N GLY A 264 4.51 27.34 4.10
CA GLY A 264 3.24 27.73 4.69
C GLY A 264 2.10 26.90 4.10
N LEU A 265 1.09 26.59 4.92
CA LEU A 265 -0.07 25.81 4.52
C LEU A 265 -1.33 26.62 4.82
N GLN A 266 -2.05 27.08 3.80
CA GLN A 266 -3.22 27.92 3.98
C GLN A 266 -4.50 27.07 4.03
N ARG A 267 -5.48 27.53 4.81
CA ARG A 267 -6.82 26.93 4.86
C ARG A 267 -7.82 27.95 4.35
N ASP A 268 -8.49 27.63 3.24
CA ASP A 268 -9.64 28.39 2.79
C ASP A 268 -10.90 27.72 3.34
N GLY A 269 -11.55 28.41 4.29
CA GLY A 269 -12.87 28.00 4.79
C GLY A 269 -12.96 26.65 5.54
N VAL A 270 -14.09 25.96 5.29
CA VAL A 270 -14.50 24.68 5.90
C VAL A 270 -14.06 23.49 5.04
N GLU A 271 -13.71 23.76 3.79
CA GLU A 271 -13.45 22.82 2.71
C GLU A 271 -12.28 21.87 3.08
N ASN A 272 -11.10 22.39 3.44
CA ASN A 272 -9.98 21.55 3.86
C ASN A 272 -10.06 21.05 5.30
N GLN A 273 -11.06 21.44 6.10
CA GLN A 273 -11.12 21.06 7.52
C GLN A 273 -11.29 19.54 7.69
N ALA A 274 -12.03 18.90 6.78
CA ALA A 274 -12.19 17.45 6.77
C ALA A 274 -10.87 16.75 6.43
N SER A 275 -10.15 17.24 5.41
CA SER A 275 -8.83 16.75 4.99
C SER A 275 -7.82 16.86 6.13
N LEU A 276 -7.74 18.03 6.78
CA LEU A 276 -6.83 18.28 7.90
C LEU A 276 -7.07 17.30 9.06
N ARG A 277 -8.34 17.11 9.46
CA ARG A 277 -8.70 16.15 10.50
C ARG A 277 -8.37 14.71 10.10
N SER A 278 -8.61 14.35 8.84
CA SER A 278 -8.26 13.04 8.30
C SER A 278 -6.75 12.78 8.36
N THR A 279 -5.95 13.78 7.97
CA THR A 279 -4.49 13.74 8.02
C THR A 279 -3.96 13.60 9.44
N ILE A 280 -4.47 14.40 10.38
CA ILE A 280 -4.13 14.29 11.81
C ILE A 280 -4.47 12.90 12.33
N ASN A 281 -5.64 12.36 11.97
CA ASN A 281 -6.03 11.01 12.37
C ASN A 281 -5.12 9.93 11.81
N ALA A 282 -4.74 10.04 10.54
CA ALA A 282 -3.81 9.11 9.92
C ALA A 282 -2.46 9.15 10.65
N ALA A 283 -1.94 10.34 10.96
CA ALA A 283 -0.70 10.51 11.71
C ALA A 283 -0.79 9.91 13.12
N VAL A 284 -1.81 10.28 13.88
CA VAL A 284 -2.01 9.80 15.27
C VAL A 284 -2.18 8.28 15.33
N ARG A 285 -2.98 7.68 14.45
CA ARG A 285 -3.21 6.22 14.43
C ARG A 285 -1.94 5.43 14.17
N ASN A 286 -1.09 5.97 13.31
CA ASN A 286 0.16 5.32 12.96
C ASN A 286 1.31 5.71 13.89
N ASN A 287 1.10 6.47 14.97
CA ASN A 287 2.16 6.95 15.87
C ASN A 287 3.21 7.83 15.18
N LEU A 288 2.76 8.74 14.31
CA LEU A 288 3.57 9.78 13.67
C LEU A 288 3.30 11.14 14.34
N SER A 289 4.33 11.75 14.90
CA SER A 289 4.29 13.14 15.37
C SER A 289 4.85 14.08 14.30
N ILE A 290 4.13 15.15 14.00
CA ILE A 290 4.51 16.12 12.97
C ILE A 290 5.19 17.31 13.64
N TYR A 291 6.33 17.71 13.11
CA TYR A 291 7.10 18.88 13.50
C TYR A 291 7.18 19.79 12.28
N SER A 292 6.24 20.73 12.20
CA SER A 292 6.17 21.66 11.07
C SER A 292 7.19 22.79 11.21
N VAL A 293 7.92 23.05 10.15
CA VAL A 293 8.88 24.14 10.04
C VAL A 293 8.41 25.07 8.92
N ASP A 294 8.06 26.31 9.28
CA ASP A 294 7.78 27.35 8.31
C ASP A 294 9.11 27.83 7.71
N ALA A 295 9.41 27.34 6.52
CA ALA A 295 10.69 27.51 5.86
C ALA A 295 10.88 28.93 5.30
N ARG A 296 9.81 29.73 5.21
CA ARG A 296 9.90 31.14 4.82
C ARG A 296 10.74 31.95 5.80
N GLY A 297 10.97 31.42 7.01
CA GLY A 297 11.82 32.05 8.00
C GLY A 297 11.15 33.23 8.70
N LEU A 298 11.94 34.21 9.12
CA LEU A 298 11.41 35.42 9.78
C LEU A 298 10.55 36.25 8.80
N GLN A 299 9.23 36.26 9.01
CA GLN A 299 8.30 37.03 8.18
C GLN A 299 8.19 38.48 8.66
N ALA A 300 8.79 39.41 7.89
CA ALA A 300 8.65 40.84 8.12
C ALA A 300 7.47 41.38 7.30
N ILE A 301 6.30 41.52 7.92
CA ILE A 301 5.09 42.00 7.25
C ILE A 301 5.13 43.53 7.14
N SER A 302 5.35 44.03 5.93
CA SER A 302 5.34 45.47 5.60
C SER A 302 3.93 45.92 5.17
N PRO A 303 3.44 47.09 5.61
CA PRO A 303 2.13 47.62 5.21
C PRO A 303 1.95 47.80 3.70
N LEU A 304 3.05 47.97 2.96
CA LEU A 304 3.06 48.19 1.52
C LEU A 304 3.52 46.98 0.70
N GLY A 305 3.73 45.82 1.35
CA GLY A 305 4.39 44.66 0.75
C GLY A 305 5.91 44.75 0.75
N ASP A 306 6.57 43.69 0.27
CA ASP A 306 8.02 43.62 0.05
C ASP A 306 8.38 44.05 -1.39
N ALA A 307 9.64 44.47 -1.59
CA ALA A 307 10.20 44.89 -2.86
C ALA A 307 10.19 43.80 -3.95
N SER A 308 9.96 42.54 -3.56
CA SER A 308 9.72 41.42 -4.48
C SER A 308 8.33 41.42 -5.12
N THR A 309 7.42 42.28 -4.67
CA THR A 309 6.02 42.33 -5.15
C THR A 309 5.68 43.67 -5.79
N GLY A 310 4.79 43.66 -6.80
CA GLY A 310 4.34 44.87 -7.49
C GLY A 310 3.58 45.83 -6.56
N SER A 311 3.50 47.11 -6.93
CA SER A 311 2.79 48.12 -6.12
C SER A 311 1.32 47.75 -5.90
N LEU A 312 0.87 47.83 -4.64
CA LEU A 312 -0.55 47.66 -4.25
C LEU A 312 -1.45 48.63 -5.04
N ARG A 313 -2.60 48.15 -5.53
CA ARG A 313 -3.61 48.99 -6.21
C ARG A 313 -4.88 49.12 -5.34
N GLY A 314 -5.58 50.24 -5.48
CA GLY A 314 -6.85 50.52 -4.78
C GLY A 314 -6.69 51.14 -3.38
N ASN A 315 -7.81 51.31 -2.68
CA ASN A 315 -7.85 52.05 -1.41
C ASN A 315 -7.31 51.25 -0.20
N ALA A 316 -7.07 49.94 -0.35
CA ALA A 316 -6.67 49.05 0.75
C ALA A 316 -5.32 49.41 1.41
N ALA A 317 -4.40 49.99 0.63
CA ALA A 317 -3.12 50.49 1.14
C ALA A 317 -3.29 51.72 2.06
N TYR A 318 -4.33 52.53 1.83
CA TYR A 318 -4.60 53.75 2.62
C TYR A 318 -5.51 53.50 3.82
N THR A 319 -6.36 52.47 3.76
CA THR A 319 -7.27 52.10 4.85
C THR A 319 -6.63 51.16 5.88
N GLY A 320 -5.40 50.69 5.64
CA GLY A 320 -4.75 49.65 6.43
C GLY A 320 -5.30 48.24 6.20
N GLY A 321 -6.33 48.08 5.34
CA GLY A 321 -6.90 46.78 5.01
C GLY A 321 -5.87 45.83 4.36
N ALA A 322 -4.94 46.38 3.58
CA ALA A 322 -3.84 45.59 3.01
C ALA A 322 -2.93 44.97 4.07
N LEU A 323 -2.59 45.72 5.13
CA LEU A 323 -1.78 45.22 6.24
C LEU A 323 -2.54 44.15 7.01
N GLN A 324 -3.82 44.41 7.32
CA GLN A 324 -4.67 43.45 8.04
C GLN A 324 -4.78 42.12 7.28
N ASN A 325 -5.03 42.16 5.97
CA ASN A 325 -5.12 40.95 5.14
C ASN A 325 -3.80 40.15 5.12
N ASN A 326 -2.65 40.82 5.04
CA ASN A 326 -1.35 40.15 5.06
C ASN A 326 -1.06 39.52 6.44
N LEU A 327 -1.41 40.21 7.53
CA LEU A 327 -1.32 39.67 8.87
C LEU A 327 -2.20 38.42 8.99
N ASP A 328 -3.47 38.51 8.59
CA ASP A 328 -4.44 37.42 8.68
C ASP A 328 -4.00 36.21 7.85
N ALA A 329 -3.51 36.41 6.62
CA ALA A 329 -2.98 35.33 5.78
C ALA A 329 -1.76 34.65 6.42
N ASN A 330 -0.82 35.42 6.99
CA ASN A 330 0.33 34.86 7.68
C ASN A 330 -0.10 34.06 8.92
N PHE A 331 -0.97 34.62 9.75
CA PHE A 331 -1.51 33.93 10.92
C PHE A 331 -2.25 32.64 10.55
N ASN A 332 -3.10 32.67 9.51
CA ASN A 332 -3.83 31.50 9.05
C ASN A 332 -2.86 30.39 8.59
N SER A 333 -1.81 30.75 7.84
CA SER A 333 -0.81 29.77 7.39
C SER A 333 -0.05 29.11 8.55
N GLN A 334 0.28 29.88 9.59
CA GLN A 334 0.96 29.36 10.78
C GLN A 334 0.01 28.55 11.67
N GLU A 335 -1.29 28.91 11.73
CA GLU A 335 -2.29 28.19 12.53
C GLU A 335 -2.46 26.74 12.07
N VAL A 336 -2.46 26.48 10.75
CA VAL A 336 -2.64 25.11 10.25
C VAL A 336 -1.41 24.24 10.57
N LEU A 337 -0.21 24.78 10.37
CA LEU A 337 1.04 24.11 10.76
C LEU A 337 1.11 23.85 12.28
N ALA A 338 0.68 24.82 13.08
CA ALA A 338 0.59 24.67 14.53
C ALA A 338 -0.40 23.57 14.93
N THR A 339 -1.55 23.50 14.26
CA THR A 339 -2.59 22.50 14.48
C THR A 339 -2.08 21.09 14.13
N LEU A 340 -1.48 20.91 12.95
CA LEU A 340 -0.85 19.64 12.54
C LEU A 340 0.15 19.16 13.59
N SER A 341 1.02 20.05 14.06
CA SER A 341 2.06 19.71 15.03
C SER A 341 1.47 19.38 16.41
N SER A 342 0.65 20.26 16.96
CA SER A 342 0.09 20.12 18.31
C SER A 342 -0.79 18.88 18.45
N ASP A 343 -1.67 18.63 17.47
CA ASP A 343 -2.64 17.54 17.55
C ASP A 343 -2.01 16.15 17.28
N THR A 344 -0.85 16.12 16.64
CA THR A 344 -0.06 14.88 16.46
C THR A 344 1.03 14.69 17.53
N GLY A 345 1.17 15.64 18.46
CA GLY A 345 2.12 15.57 19.57
C GLY A 345 3.55 15.98 19.24
N GLY A 346 3.76 16.69 18.14
CA GLY A 346 5.01 17.38 17.81
C GLY A 346 4.95 18.88 18.11
N LYS A 347 5.76 19.67 17.41
CA LYS A 347 5.91 21.11 17.65
C LYS A 347 6.15 21.88 16.35
N ALA A 348 5.54 23.05 16.24
CA ALA A 348 5.74 23.95 15.12
C ALA A 348 6.86 24.98 15.40
N PHE A 349 7.59 25.34 14.35
CA PHE A 349 8.69 26.31 14.35
C PHE A 349 8.39 27.41 13.33
N PHE A 350 8.29 28.64 13.83
CA PHE A 350 7.94 29.83 13.05
C PHE A 350 9.00 30.91 13.25
N ASP A 351 9.03 31.87 12.32
CA ASP A 351 9.74 33.13 12.45
C ASP A 351 11.24 33.01 12.78
N ASN A 352 11.89 31.95 12.27
CA ASN A 352 13.32 31.71 12.49
C ASN A 352 14.02 31.26 11.21
N ASN A 353 15.20 31.82 10.95
CA ASN A 353 16.05 31.45 9.81
C ASN A 353 17.03 30.31 10.15
N ASP A 354 17.11 29.90 11.42
CA ASP A 354 17.83 28.71 11.88
C ASP A 354 16.86 27.56 12.18
N PHE A 355 16.99 26.47 11.44
CA PHE A 355 16.16 25.27 11.59
C PHE A 355 16.79 24.18 12.47
N ALA A 356 18.03 24.37 12.97
CA ALA A 356 18.66 23.44 13.90
C ALA A 356 17.80 23.12 15.14
N PRO A 357 17.08 24.09 15.75
CA PRO A 357 16.20 23.81 16.89
C PRO A 357 15.09 22.80 16.62
N ALA A 358 14.63 22.66 15.36
CA ALA A 358 13.62 21.67 15.00
C ALA A 358 14.16 20.24 15.15
N PHE A 359 15.38 20.00 14.66
CA PHE A 359 16.06 18.71 14.81
C PHE A 359 16.38 18.40 16.27
N GLU A 360 16.88 19.39 17.02
CA GLU A 360 17.16 19.22 18.45
C GLU A 360 15.90 18.86 19.24
N GLN A 361 14.78 19.52 18.95
CA GLN A 361 13.52 19.22 19.61
C GLN A 361 13.07 17.79 19.32
N VAL A 362 13.14 17.33 18.06
CA VAL A 362 12.82 15.93 17.72
C VAL A 362 13.71 14.96 18.50
N GLN A 363 15.02 15.21 18.50
CA GLN A 363 15.97 14.38 19.23
C GLN A 363 15.66 14.32 20.72
N ASN A 364 15.29 15.46 21.32
CA ASN A 364 14.94 15.56 22.73
C ASN A 364 13.64 14.84 23.06
N ASP A 365 12.60 14.98 22.24
CA ASP A 365 11.27 14.39 22.47
C ASP A 365 11.21 12.88 22.20
N THR A 366 12.20 12.37 21.47
CA THR A 366 12.32 10.94 21.15
C THR A 366 13.42 10.26 21.94
N ALA A 367 14.18 10.97 22.79
CA ALA A 367 15.28 10.40 23.58
C ALA A 367 14.81 9.32 24.57
N SER A 368 13.71 9.56 25.28
CA SER A 368 13.06 8.54 26.10
C SER A 368 11.58 8.87 26.28
N TYR A 369 10.73 7.89 26.01
CA TYR A 369 9.28 8.04 26.01
C TYR A 369 8.57 6.74 26.37
N TYR A 370 7.32 6.87 26.80
CA TYR A 370 6.44 5.75 27.14
C TYR A 370 5.28 5.69 26.15
N VAL A 371 5.04 4.53 25.57
CA VAL A 371 3.91 4.27 24.67
C VAL A 371 2.79 3.63 25.45
N LEU A 372 1.68 4.35 25.61
CA LEU A 372 0.49 3.92 26.34
C LEU A 372 -0.60 3.52 25.35
N GLY A 373 -1.06 2.27 25.38
CA GLY A 373 -2.18 1.85 24.54
C GLY A 373 -3.43 1.57 25.36
N PHE A 374 -4.58 2.10 24.92
CA PHE A 374 -5.88 1.86 25.54
C PHE A 374 -6.95 1.61 24.48
N ARG A 375 -8.07 1.00 24.89
CA ARG A 375 -9.28 0.88 24.07
C ARG A 375 -10.29 1.90 24.56
N SER A 376 -10.81 2.72 23.66
CA SER A 376 -11.84 3.69 24.02
C SER A 376 -13.13 2.98 24.44
N THR A 377 -13.69 3.43 25.57
CA THR A 377 -15.05 3.07 26.01
C THR A 377 -16.16 3.70 25.15
N ASN A 378 -15.85 4.70 24.31
CA ASN A 378 -16.77 5.29 23.36
C ASN A 378 -16.62 4.60 21.98
N THR A 379 -17.67 3.90 21.54
CA THR A 379 -17.66 3.13 20.29
C THR A 379 -18.15 3.93 19.07
N ALA A 380 -18.52 5.21 19.24
CA ALA A 380 -18.99 6.04 18.13
C ALA A 380 -17.88 6.27 17.10
N ARG A 381 -18.21 6.14 15.80
CA ARG A 381 -17.31 6.39 14.66
C ARG A 381 -17.78 7.59 13.86
N ASP A 382 -17.95 8.69 14.58
CA ASP A 382 -18.53 9.95 14.13
C ASP A 382 -17.46 10.98 13.71
N GLY A 383 -16.17 10.63 13.77
CA GLY A 383 -15.09 11.59 13.51
C GLY A 383 -14.95 12.66 14.60
N ALA A 384 -15.63 12.55 15.74
CA ALA A 384 -15.62 13.58 16.78
C ALA A 384 -14.29 13.61 17.56
N TYR A 385 -13.86 14.79 17.97
CA TYR A 385 -12.65 14.96 18.78
C TYR A 385 -12.84 14.39 20.19
N ARG A 386 -11.85 13.61 20.64
CA ARG A 386 -11.79 12.98 21.95
C ARG A 386 -10.58 13.50 22.70
N LYS A 387 -10.85 14.36 23.70
CA LYS A 387 -9.81 14.92 24.57
C LYS A 387 -9.19 13.83 25.45
N LEU A 388 -7.86 13.82 25.51
CA LEU A 388 -7.06 12.98 26.38
C LEU A 388 -6.53 13.78 27.57
N GLU A 389 -6.56 13.17 28.74
CA GLU A 389 -5.87 13.66 29.91
C GLU A 389 -5.06 12.51 30.51
N ILE A 390 -3.74 12.69 30.54
CA ILE A 390 -2.81 11.72 31.08
C ILE A 390 -2.21 12.31 32.35
N ARG A 391 -2.16 11.52 33.41
CA ARG A 391 -1.56 11.90 34.68
C ARG A 391 -0.51 10.87 35.07
N VAL A 392 0.59 11.35 35.62
CA VAL A 392 1.63 10.50 36.21
C VAL A 392 1.54 10.64 37.73
N ASN A 393 1.59 9.52 38.44
CA ASN A 393 1.50 9.44 39.91
C ASN A 393 2.80 9.90 40.61
N ARG A 394 3.37 11.01 40.14
CA ARG A 394 4.59 11.64 40.65
C ARG A 394 4.47 13.17 40.59
N PRO A 395 4.73 13.89 41.69
CA PRO A 395 4.59 15.35 41.74
C PRO A 395 5.80 16.12 41.19
N ASP A 396 6.95 15.45 41.05
CA ASP A 396 8.25 16.02 40.66
C ASP A 396 8.49 16.05 39.14
N VAL A 397 7.49 15.69 38.34
CA VAL A 397 7.64 15.54 36.89
C VAL A 397 6.79 16.52 36.09
N LYS A 398 7.26 16.85 34.89
CA LYS A 398 6.50 17.50 33.82
C LYS A 398 6.30 16.50 32.71
N ILE A 399 5.07 16.39 32.21
CA ILE A 399 4.73 15.49 31.10
C ILE A 399 4.40 16.27 29.85
N SER A 400 4.77 15.68 28.71
CA SER A 400 4.34 16.13 27.39
C SER A 400 3.68 14.94 26.69
N TYR A 401 2.46 15.17 26.20
CA TYR A 401 1.64 14.19 25.50
C TYR A 401 0.62 14.93 24.63
N ARG A 402 0.05 14.26 23.63
CA ARG A 402 -0.94 14.87 22.76
C ARG A 402 -2.27 15.16 23.48
N PRO A 403 -2.94 16.29 23.21
CA PRO A 403 -4.15 16.70 23.94
C PRO A 403 -5.40 15.85 23.65
N GLY A 404 -5.40 15.08 22.56
CA GLY A 404 -6.56 14.30 22.13
C GLY A 404 -6.31 13.56 20.83
N TYR A 405 -7.39 13.05 20.24
CA TYR A 405 -7.40 12.43 18.92
C TYR A 405 -8.85 12.47 18.38
N TYR A 406 -9.08 12.40 17.06
CA TYR A 406 -10.46 12.22 16.58
C TYR A 406 -10.83 10.75 16.47
N ALA A 407 -12.10 10.47 16.73
CA ALA A 407 -12.68 9.16 16.49
C ALA A 407 -12.50 8.77 15.01
N PRO A 408 -12.48 7.47 14.68
CA PRO A 408 -12.67 7.05 13.31
C PRO A 408 -13.90 7.70 12.67
N ALA A 409 -13.73 8.27 11.48
CA ALA A 409 -14.85 8.64 10.62
C ALA A 409 -15.03 7.51 9.61
N ASP A 410 -16.23 6.92 9.56
CA ASP A 410 -16.52 5.88 8.57
C ASP A 410 -16.62 6.49 7.16
N PHE A 411 -16.11 5.78 6.14
CA PHE A 411 -16.16 6.14 4.71
C PHE A 411 -17.55 6.55 4.22
N ARG A 412 -18.60 6.07 4.89
CA ARG A 412 -20.00 6.44 4.64
C ARG A 412 -20.26 7.95 4.71
N HIS A 413 -19.46 8.71 5.45
CA HIS A 413 -19.59 10.15 5.59
C HIS A 413 -18.77 10.97 4.57
N SER A 414 -17.89 10.33 3.78
CA SER A 414 -17.13 11.01 2.73
C SER A 414 -18.02 11.31 1.52
N ASN A 415 -17.90 12.49 0.91
CA ASN A 415 -18.63 12.82 -0.33
C ASN A 415 -17.96 12.15 -1.56
N GLY A 416 -18.62 12.18 -2.72
CA GLY A 416 -18.13 11.51 -3.93
C GLY A 416 -16.86 12.10 -4.53
N GLU A 417 -16.69 13.42 -4.42
CA GLU A 417 -15.56 14.16 -4.98
C GLU A 417 -14.26 13.91 -4.20
N GLN A 418 -14.33 13.96 -2.86
CA GLN A 418 -13.21 13.62 -1.98
C GLN A 418 -12.74 12.20 -2.24
N ARG A 419 -13.69 11.26 -2.40
CA ARG A 419 -13.37 9.87 -2.72
C ARG A 419 -12.59 9.78 -4.04
N GLU A 420 -12.97 10.53 -5.07
CA GLU A 420 -12.24 10.49 -6.34
C GLU A 420 -10.82 11.03 -6.20
N ARG A 421 -10.66 12.18 -5.53
CA ARG A 421 -9.34 12.76 -5.25
C ARG A 421 -8.43 11.79 -4.50
N ASP A 422 -8.94 11.15 -3.45
CA ASP A 422 -8.16 10.19 -2.66
C ASP A 422 -7.66 9.01 -3.51
N LEU A 423 -8.48 8.55 -4.47
CA LEU A 423 -8.14 7.43 -5.35
C LEU A 423 -7.08 7.82 -6.39
N GLU A 424 -7.19 9.01 -6.99
CA GLU A 424 -6.20 9.53 -7.93
C GLU A 424 -4.87 9.86 -7.26
N ALA A 425 -4.91 10.46 -6.07
CA ALA A 425 -3.72 10.78 -5.30
C ALA A 425 -2.98 9.49 -4.86
N ALA A 426 -3.72 8.43 -4.48
CA ALA A 426 -3.15 7.12 -4.22
C ALA A 426 -2.47 6.52 -5.47
N LEU A 427 -3.04 6.69 -6.66
CA LEU A 427 -2.43 6.23 -7.92
C LEU A 427 -1.13 7.00 -8.22
N ASN A 428 -1.08 8.29 -7.92
CA ASN A 428 0.05 9.16 -8.24
C ASN A 428 1.17 9.17 -7.19
N SER A 429 0.93 8.64 -5.99
CA SER A 429 1.93 8.51 -4.93
C SER A 429 3.01 7.47 -5.26
N ASP A 430 4.23 7.58 -4.74
CA ASP A 430 5.20 6.47 -4.73
C ASP A 430 5.10 5.59 -3.46
N LEU A 431 4.21 5.96 -2.54
CA LEU A 431 3.93 5.18 -1.34
C LEU A 431 2.88 4.09 -1.63
N PRO A 432 3.07 2.88 -1.11
CA PRO A 432 2.11 1.81 -1.29
C PRO A 432 0.91 1.98 -0.35
N GLU A 433 -0.31 1.85 -0.89
CA GLU A 433 -1.52 1.65 -0.12
C GLU A 433 -1.67 0.17 0.25
N SER A 434 -1.75 -0.13 1.55
CA SER A 434 -1.69 -1.51 2.07
C SER A 434 -2.85 -1.89 2.98
N ASP A 435 -3.92 -1.10 3.02
CA ASP A 435 -5.12 -1.42 3.82
C ASP A 435 -5.79 -2.72 3.34
N MET A 436 -5.62 -3.05 2.05
CA MET A 436 -6.11 -4.27 1.44
C MET A 436 -5.04 -4.88 0.50
N PRO A 437 -4.72 -6.18 0.62
CA PRO A 437 -3.83 -6.86 -0.31
C PRO A 437 -4.45 -6.92 -1.71
N VAL A 438 -3.67 -6.50 -2.70
CA VAL A 438 -3.96 -6.63 -4.13
C VAL A 438 -2.81 -7.38 -4.76
N TYR A 439 -3.11 -8.33 -5.64
CA TYR A 439 -2.12 -9.03 -6.44
C TYR A 439 -2.35 -8.72 -7.91
N LEU A 440 -1.28 -8.69 -8.69
CA LEU A 440 -1.34 -8.37 -10.11
C LEU A 440 -0.39 -9.29 -10.87
N GLU A 441 -0.83 -9.76 -12.03
CA GLU A 441 0.04 -10.41 -13.01
C GLU A 441 -0.23 -9.84 -14.41
N PRO A 442 0.81 -9.28 -15.07
CA PRO A 442 0.72 -8.80 -16.43
C PRO A 442 1.21 -9.88 -17.41
N PHE A 443 0.51 -10.02 -18.53
CA PHE A 443 0.92 -10.89 -19.64
C PHE A 443 1.14 -10.05 -20.89
N PHE A 444 1.86 -10.57 -21.89
CA PHE A 444 2.00 -9.91 -23.19
C PHE A 444 1.65 -10.87 -24.34
N PHE A 445 0.90 -10.36 -25.31
CA PHE A 445 0.50 -11.06 -26.53
C PHE A 445 0.64 -10.11 -27.71
N ARG A 446 1.24 -10.58 -28.81
CA ARG A 446 1.38 -9.75 -30.02
C ARG A 446 0.03 -9.63 -30.71
N ASP A 447 -0.35 -8.43 -31.12
CA ASP A 447 -1.54 -8.17 -31.93
C ASP A 447 -1.24 -8.28 -33.44
N ALA A 448 -2.27 -8.11 -34.27
CA ALA A 448 -2.13 -8.19 -35.73
C ALA A 448 -1.29 -7.04 -36.34
N THR A 449 -1.17 -5.91 -35.63
CA THR A 449 -0.41 -4.73 -36.04
C THR A 449 1.06 -4.79 -35.64
N GLY A 450 1.45 -5.81 -34.85
CA GLY A 450 2.79 -5.94 -34.29
C GLY A 450 3.00 -5.18 -32.98
N ARG A 451 1.96 -4.57 -32.40
CA ARG A 451 1.96 -4.06 -31.03
C ARG A 451 1.67 -5.20 -30.05
N TYR A 452 1.78 -4.94 -28.76
CA TYR A 452 1.54 -5.94 -27.72
C TYR A 452 0.30 -5.58 -26.91
N ASN A 453 -0.70 -6.45 -26.95
CA ASN A 453 -1.78 -6.45 -25.98
C ASN A 453 -1.24 -7.03 -24.67
N MET A 454 -1.32 -6.22 -23.63
CA MET A 454 -0.83 -6.55 -22.30
C MET A 454 -2.03 -6.68 -21.35
N PRO A 455 -2.71 -7.85 -21.30
CA PRO A 455 -3.76 -8.06 -20.32
C PRO A 455 -3.13 -8.12 -18.92
N VAL A 456 -3.80 -7.47 -17.97
CA VAL A 456 -3.43 -7.38 -16.57
C VAL A 456 -4.56 -8.01 -15.78
N SER A 457 -4.24 -9.05 -15.01
CA SER A 457 -5.18 -9.65 -14.07
C SER A 457 -4.87 -9.17 -12.66
N LEU A 458 -5.90 -8.77 -11.94
CA LEU A 458 -5.87 -8.35 -10.54
C LEU A 458 -6.63 -9.37 -9.69
N LEU A 459 -6.13 -9.61 -8.49
CA LEU A 459 -6.77 -10.48 -7.52
C LEU A 459 -6.88 -9.78 -6.17
N VAL A 460 -8.10 -9.72 -5.66
CA VAL A 460 -8.45 -9.12 -4.36
C VAL A 460 -9.08 -10.21 -3.49
N PRO A 461 -8.54 -10.52 -2.30
CA PRO A 461 -9.13 -11.53 -1.43
C PRO A 461 -10.54 -11.12 -0.96
N GLY A 462 -11.56 -11.94 -1.25
CA GLY A 462 -12.95 -11.64 -0.88
C GLY A 462 -13.19 -11.52 0.62
N SER A 463 -12.31 -12.08 1.45
CA SER A 463 -12.33 -11.90 2.91
C SER A 463 -12.06 -10.47 3.37
N GLN A 464 -11.46 -9.64 2.53
CA GLN A 464 -11.15 -8.23 2.81
C GLN A 464 -12.25 -7.28 2.33
N ILE A 465 -13.19 -7.79 1.53
CA ILE A 465 -14.28 -7.00 0.96
C ILE A 465 -15.51 -7.13 1.87
N PRO A 466 -15.94 -6.04 2.53
CA PRO A 466 -17.25 -6.01 3.19
C PRO A 466 -18.38 -6.10 2.15
N PHE A 467 -19.34 -7.00 2.39
CA PHE A 467 -20.52 -7.16 1.55
C PHE A 467 -21.77 -6.66 2.28
N ASN A 468 -22.60 -5.88 1.58
CA ASN A 468 -23.91 -5.48 2.03
C ASN A 468 -24.92 -6.59 1.76
N LYS A 469 -25.54 -7.09 2.85
CA LYS A 469 -26.60 -8.11 2.77
C LYS A 469 -27.91 -7.46 2.35
N GLY A 470 -28.50 -7.89 1.23
CA GLY A 470 -29.79 -7.38 0.79
C GLY A 470 -30.46 -8.22 -0.30
N GLY A 471 -31.66 -8.74 -0.03
CA GLY A 471 -32.38 -9.64 -0.94
C GLY A 471 -31.71 -11.02 -1.05
N ASP A 472 -31.74 -11.62 -2.24
CA ASP A 472 -31.15 -12.95 -2.51
C ASP A 472 -29.63 -12.91 -2.78
N ARG A 473 -29.05 -11.71 -2.97
CA ARG A 473 -27.63 -11.54 -3.33
C ARG A 473 -26.95 -10.48 -2.49
N ASP A 474 -25.77 -10.83 -1.98
CA ASP A 474 -24.88 -9.88 -1.32
C ASP A 474 -24.20 -8.99 -2.37
N LYS A 475 -24.08 -7.69 -2.07
CA LYS A 475 -23.56 -6.69 -3.00
C LYS A 475 -22.33 -5.99 -2.44
N ALA A 476 -21.38 -5.67 -3.31
CA ALA A 476 -20.24 -4.82 -3.01
C ALA A 476 -19.81 -4.09 -4.30
N THR A 477 -19.09 -2.98 -4.15
CA THR A 477 -18.49 -2.27 -5.29
C THR A 477 -17.02 -2.02 -5.03
N LEU A 478 -16.20 -2.22 -6.06
CA LEU A 478 -14.78 -1.92 -6.06
C LEU A 478 -14.50 -0.87 -7.13
N ASP A 479 -13.73 0.16 -6.82
CA ASP A 479 -13.15 1.04 -7.84
C ASP A 479 -11.72 0.60 -8.13
N VAL A 480 -11.40 0.45 -9.40
CA VAL A 480 -10.08 0.04 -9.89
C VAL A 480 -9.56 1.14 -10.80
N ILE A 481 -8.40 1.68 -10.47
CA ILE A 481 -7.68 2.62 -11.32
C ILE A 481 -6.25 2.12 -11.52
N GLY A 482 -5.68 2.33 -12.70
CA GLY A 482 -4.30 1.94 -12.95
C GLY A 482 -3.69 2.69 -14.11
N ASN A 483 -2.37 2.84 -14.10
CA ASN A 483 -1.62 3.50 -15.17
C ASN A 483 -0.40 2.67 -15.61
N VAL A 484 0.06 2.99 -16.82
CA VAL A 484 1.34 2.55 -17.37
C VAL A 484 2.20 3.77 -17.62
N LYS A 485 3.39 3.79 -17.03
CA LYS A 485 4.42 4.82 -17.26
C LYS A 485 5.56 4.26 -18.11
N ASP A 486 6.15 5.10 -18.95
CA ASP A 486 7.40 4.79 -19.65
C ASP A 486 8.60 4.84 -18.69
N ALA A 487 9.79 4.46 -19.17
CA ALA A 487 11.03 4.52 -18.38
C ALA A 487 11.45 5.94 -17.96
N LYS A 488 10.83 6.99 -18.50
CA LYS A 488 11.03 8.39 -18.11
C LYS A 488 9.98 8.89 -17.11
N GLY A 489 9.01 8.04 -16.74
CA GLY A 489 7.94 8.36 -15.80
C GLY A 489 6.69 8.99 -16.45
N HIS A 490 6.63 9.13 -17.77
CA HIS A 490 5.44 9.68 -18.43
C HIS A 490 4.31 8.65 -18.46
N VAL A 491 3.11 9.05 -18.05
CA VAL A 491 1.90 8.22 -18.16
C VAL A 491 1.52 8.07 -19.64
N LEU A 492 1.53 6.84 -20.15
CA LEU A 492 1.17 6.52 -21.53
C LEU A 492 -0.32 6.20 -21.68
N GLN A 493 -0.84 5.41 -20.75
CA GLN A 493 -2.22 4.94 -20.73
C GLN A 493 -2.71 4.80 -19.28
N GLN A 494 -4.00 4.97 -19.08
CA GLN A 494 -4.68 4.83 -17.80
C GLN A 494 -5.99 4.08 -17.98
N VAL A 495 -6.39 3.31 -16.97
CA VAL A 495 -7.67 2.62 -16.90
C VAL A 495 -8.39 3.00 -15.61
N ARG A 496 -9.72 3.08 -15.68
CA ARG A 496 -10.60 3.37 -14.55
C ARG A 496 -11.92 2.63 -14.75
N ASP A 497 -12.27 1.76 -13.81
CA ASP A 497 -13.52 1.00 -13.84
C ASP A 497 -14.09 0.80 -12.43
N THR A 498 -15.42 0.77 -12.34
CA THR A 498 -16.14 0.42 -11.11
C THR A 498 -16.74 -0.98 -11.26
N VAL A 499 -16.21 -1.94 -10.53
CA VAL A 499 -16.64 -3.34 -10.52
C VAL A 499 -17.80 -3.50 -9.55
N LYS A 500 -18.96 -3.93 -10.06
CA LYS A 500 -20.15 -4.22 -9.25
C LYS A 500 -20.24 -5.72 -8.99
N LEU A 501 -20.11 -6.11 -7.73
CA LEU A 501 -20.21 -7.50 -7.28
C LEU A 501 -21.64 -7.78 -6.83
N ALA A 502 -22.24 -8.85 -7.36
CA ALA A 502 -23.56 -9.33 -6.96
C ALA A 502 -23.50 -10.86 -6.81
N ILE A 503 -23.49 -11.35 -5.57
CA ILE A 503 -23.10 -12.71 -5.23
C ILE A 503 -24.26 -13.44 -4.57
N SER A 504 -24.54 -14.67 -4.98
CA SER A 504 -25.58 -15.46 -4.32
C SER A 504 -25.16 -15.82 -2.89
N GLN A 505 -26.09 -15.78 -1.92
CA GLN A 505 -25.78 -16.09 -0.51
C GLN A 505 -25.30 -17.54 -0.30
N THR A 506 -25.58 -18.43 -1.25
CA THR A 506 -25.07 -19.81 -1.31
C THR A 506 -23.60 -19.91 -1.71
N GLU A 507 -23.08 -18.92 -2.44
CA GLU A 507 -21.66 -18.84 -2.78
C GLU A 507 -20.90 -18.19 -1.61
N GLN A 508 -20.10 -18.98 -0.89
CA GLN A 508 -19.24 -18.50 0.20
C GLN A 508 -18.08 -17.64 -0.33
N VAL A 509 -18.35 -16.46 -0.89
CA VAL A 509 -17.30 -15.58 -1.43
C VAL A 509 -16.47 -14.90 -0.35
N THR A 510 -16.90 -14.91 0.91
CA THR A 510 -16.00 -14.64 2.05
C THR A 510 -14.78 -15.57 2.10
N ARG A 511 -14.77 -16.68 1.33
CA ARG A 511 -13.64 -17.59 1.13
C ARG A 511 -13.08 -17.62 -0.30
N LYS A 512 -13.64 -16.89 -1.26
CA LYS A 512 -13.18 -16.86 -2.65
C LYS A 512 -12.55 -15.52 -3.01
N ASN A 513 -11.60 -15.54 -3.92
CA ASN A 513 -10.94 -14.32 -4.41
C ASN A 513 -11.82 -13.65 -5.47
N ILE A 514 -11.78 -12.32 -5.52
CA ILE A 514 -12.36 -11.54 -6.62
C ILE A 514 -11.26 -11.31 -7.63
N GLU A 515 -11.51 -11.75 -8.86
CA GLU A 515 -10.60 -11.60 -10.00
C GLU A 515 -11.16 -10.55 -10.94
N TYR A 516 -10.30 -9.63 -11.37
CA TYR A 516 -10.62 -8.57 -12.31
C TYR A 516 -9.56 -8.54 -13.40
N SER A 517 -9.96 -8.43 -14.66
CA SER A 517 -9.02 -8.37 -15.78
C SER A 517 -9.22 -7.08 -16.57
N THR A 518 -8.12 -6.45 -16.95
CA THR A 518 -8.07 -5.31 -17.86
C THR A 518 -6.85 -5.44 -18.76
N GLY A 519 -6.46 -4.40 -19.50
CA GLY A 519 -5.23 -4.44 -20.28
C GLY A 519 -4.86 -3.13 -20.95
N PHE A 520 -3.65 -3.12 -21.50
CA PHE A 520 -3.09 -2.00 -22.25
C PHE A 520 -2.61 -2.49 -23.61
N THR A 521 -2.42 -1.58 -24.57
CA THR A 521 -1.76 -1.91 -25.85
C THR A 521 -0.49 -1.07 -25.95
N LEU A 522 0.66 -1.72 -25.85
CA LEU A 522 1.97 -1.10 -25.73
C LEU A 522 2.94 -1.58 -26.81
N PRO A 523 3.92 -0.76 -27.24
CA PRO A 523 5.03 -1.26 -28.02
C PRO A 523 6.01 -2.10 -27.16
N ALA A 524 7.04 -2.68 -27.79
CA ALA A 524 8.13 -3.31 -27.04
C ALA A 524 8.91 -2.27 -26.24
N GLY A 525 9.25 -2.58 -24.99
CA GLY A 525 9.86 -1.63 -24.07
C GLY A 525 9.82 -2.07 -22.62
N THR A 526 10.31 -1.20 -21.74
CA THR A 526 10.20 -1.35 -20.28
C THR A 526 9.23 -0.31 -19.77
N TYR A 527 8.30 -0.74 -18.92
CA TYR A 527 7.22 0.07 -18.39
C TYR A 527 7.08 -0.14 -16.89
N HIS A 528 6.57 0.86 -16.19
CA HIS A 528 6.18 0.77 -14.80
C HIS A 528 4.65 0.77 -14.71
N LEU A 529 4.08 -0.26 -14.11
CA LEU A 529 2.64 -0.38 -13.91
C LEU A 529 2.31 -0.09 -12.46
N LYS A 530 1.26 0.69 -12.22
CA LYS A 530 0.68 0.85 -10.89
C LYS A 530 -0.84 0.74 -10.95
N PHE A 531 -1.42 -0.02 -10.04
CA PHE A 531 -2.85 -0.17 -9.84
C PHE A 531 -3.23 0.15 -8.41
N VAL A 532 -4.40 0.75 -8.24
CA VAL A 532 -5.03 1.01 -6.95
C VAL A 532 -6.46 0.50 -7.00
N VAL A 533 -6.84 -0.25 -5.98
CA VAL A 533 -8.18 -0.80 -5.78
C VAL A 533 -8.75 -0.24 -4.49
N ARG A 534 -9.96 0.30 -4.53
CA ARG A 534 -10.73 0.69 -3.36
C ARG A 534 -11.98 -0.17 -3.19
N GLU A 535 -12.25 -0.64 -1.98
CA GLU A 535 -13.59 -1.13 -1.63
C GLU A 535 -14.47 0.02 -1.12
N ASN A 536 -15.72 0.09 -1.60
CA ASN A 536 -16.57 1.27 -1.43
C ASN A 536 -17.55 1.21 -0.25
N GLU A 537 -17.41 0.26 0.67
CA GLU A 537 -18.21 0.23 1.89
C GLU A 537 -17.46 0.85 3.07
N GLY A 538 -16.19 0.49 3.23
CA GLY A 538 -15.28 0.96 4.26
C GLY A 538 -14.15 1.86 3.75
N GLY A 539 -13.98 1.99 2.43
CA GLY A 539 -13.01 2.89 1.81
C GLY A 539 -11.57 2.38 1.79
N LYS A 540 -11.31 1.11 2.13
CA LYS A 540 -9.95 0.58 2.17
C LYS A 540 -9.30 0.58 0.79
N LEU A 541 -8.05 1.03 0.74
CA LEU A 541 -7.24 1.08 -0.47
C LEU A 541 -6.17 -0.02 -0.46
N GLY A 542 -5.94 -0.61 -1.63
CA GLY A 542 -4.83 -1.50 -1.88
C GLY A 542 -4.16 -1.12 -3.18
N SER A 543 -2.83 -0.99 -3.18
CA SER A 543 -2.07 -0.73 -4.39
C SER A 543 -1.11 -1.86 -4.70
N PHE A 544 -0.83 -2.03 -5.98
CA PHE A 544 0.24 -2.91 -6.46
C PHE A 544 0.97 -2.24 -7.61
N GLU A 545 2.30 -2.29 -7.58
CA GLU A 545 3.16 -1.74 -8.62
C GLU A 545 4.23 -2.75 -9.04
N THR A 546 4.59 -2.76 -10.32
CA THR A 546 5.64 -3.63 -10.86
C THR A 546 6.19 -3.08 -12.16
N ASP A 547 7.50 -3.30 -12.38
CA ASP A 547 8.10 -3.09 -13.69
C ASP A 547 7.77 -4.27 -14.61
N VAL A 548 7.45 -3.98 -15.86
CA VAL A 548 7.13 -4.97 -16.89
C VAL A 548 7.98 -4.70 -18.11
N ARG A 549 8.61 -5.77 -18.62
CA ARG A 549 9.36 -5.73 -19.87
C ARG A 549 8.56 -6.43 -20.96
N VAL A 550 8.10 -5.66 -21.93
CA VAL A 550 7.51 -6.18 -23.17
C VAL A 550 8.65 -6.49 -24.14
N PRO A 551 8.91 -7.77 -24.46
CA PRO A 551 10.05 -8.14 -25.28
C PRO A 551 9.87 -7.71 -26.74
N ASP A 552 10.98 -7.36 -27.38
CA ASP A 552 11.04 -7.24 -28.84
C ASP A 552 11.14 -8.64 -29.45
N LEU A 553 9.99 -9.26 -29.74
CA LEU A 553 9.94 -10.61 -30.31
C LEU A 553 10.67 -10.73 -31.66
N SER A 554 10.95 -9.63 -32.38
CA SER A 554 11.73 -9.71 -33.62
C SER A 554 13.14 -10.27 -33.40
N LYS A 555 13.69 -10.03 -32.19
CA LYS A 555 15.03 -10.46 -31.74
C LYS A 555 15.01 -11.75 -30.91
N ALA A 556 13.83 -12.26 -30.56
CA ALA A 556 13.71 -13.49 -29.79
C ALA A 556 14.02 -14.71 -30.68
N PRO A 557 14.81 -15.70 -30.20
CA PRO A 557 15.05 -16.95 -30.94
C PRO A 557 13.74 -17.68 -31.26
N LEU A 558 12.86 -17.84 -30.25
CA LEU A 558 11.50 -18.28 -30.44
C LEU A 558 10.55 -17.14 -30.05
N ARG A 559 9.64 -16.79 -30.96
CA ARG A 559 8.67 -15.71 -30.76
C ARG A 559 7.45 -16.28 -30.07
N MET A 560 7.29 -16.03 -28.78
CA MET A 560 6.14 -16.53 -28.01
C MET A 560 5.55 -15.47 -27.09
N SER A 561 4.27 -15.63 -26.75
CA SER A 561 3.59 -14.82 -25.72
C SER A 561 4.05 -15.21 -24.32
N SER A 562 3.53 -14.51 -23.31
CA SER A 562 3.50 -15.06 -21.94
C SER A 562 2.77 -16.40 -21.90
N VAL A 563 3.18 -17.26 -20.96
CA VAL A 563 2.48 -18.51 -20.65
C VAL A 563 1.49 -18.24 -19.51
N VAL A 564 0.21 -18.47 -19.78
CA VAL A 564 -0.88 -18.27 -18.82
C VAL A 564 -1.16 -19.59 -18.12
N LEU A 565 -1.17 -19.59 -16.78
CA LEU A 565 -1.58 -20.71 -15.93
C LEU A 565 -2.94 -20.39 -15.32
N ALA A 566 -4.01 -20.86 -15.96
CA ALA A 566 -5.38 -20.63 -15.51
C ALA A 566 -5.88 -21.75 -14.59
N SER A 567 -6.69 -21.38 -13.60
CA SER A 567 -7.43 -22.34 -12.76
C SER A 567 -8.87 -22.55 -13.22
N GLN A 568 -9.39 -21.64 -14.05
CA GLN A 568 -10.75 -21.69 -14.57
C GLN A 568 -10.78 -21.27 -16.03
N ARG A 569 -11.77 -21.82 -16.74
CA ARG A 569 -12.19 -21.36 -18.06
C ARG A 569 -13.67 -21.05 -17.97
N VAL A 570 -14.04 -19.83 -18.33
CA VAL A 570 -15.44 -19.39 -18.30
C VAL A 570 -15.89 -19.10 -19.72
N ALA A 571 -17.11 -19.51 -20.06
CA ALA A 571 -17.71 -19.12 -21.32
C ALA A 571 -17.83 -17.59 -21.34
N GLN A 572 -17.43 -16.95 -22.43
CA GLN A 572 -17.53 -15.50 -22.53
C GLN A 572 -19.00 -15.10 -22.62
N THR A 573 -19.55 -14.56 -21.53
CA THR A 573 -20.95 -14.11 -21.43
C THR A 573 -21.04 -12.58 -21.44
N GLY A 574 -20.88 -11.93 -22.59
CA GLY A 574 -21.10 -10.48 -22.70
C GLY A 574 -20.51 -9.80 -23.95
N LYS A 575 -21.00 -8.59 -24.26
CA LYS A 575 -20.43 -7.65 -25.25
C LYS A 575 -19.21 -6.90 -24.68
N GLU A 576 -18.26 -7.61 -24.08
CA GLU A 576 -17.00 -7.00 -23.61
C GLU A 576 -16.07 -6.76 -24.82
N HIS A 577 -16.43 -5.78 -25.64
CA HIS A 577 -15.66 -5.30 -26.80
C HIS A 577 -14.63 -4.22 -26.43
N ARG A 578 -14.25 -4.07 -25.15
CA ARG A 578 -13.35 -2.95 -24.79
C ARG A 578 -11.88 -3.21 -25.08
N ILE A 579 -11.45 -4.46 -25.28
CA ILE A 579 -10.12 -4.86 -25.78
C ILE A 579 -10.27 -6.23 -26.46
N ASP A 580 -9.61 -6.50 -27.60
CA ASP A 580 -9.40 -7.86 -28.11
C ASP A 580 -8.60 -8.63 -27.05
N ASN A 581 -9.28 -9.21 -26.06
CA ASN A 581 -8.68 -9.86 -24.92
C ASN A 581 -8.01 -11.17 -25.40
N PRO A 582 -6.67 -11.25 -25.43
CA PRO A 582 -5.99 -12.42 -25.96
C PRO A 582 -6.16 -13.65 -25.06
N LEU A 583 -6.66 -13.49 -23.82
CA LEU A 583 -6.99 -14.60 -22.91
C LEU A 583 -8.30 -15.30 -23.28
N VAL A 584 -9.01 -14.83 -24.30
CA VAL A 584 -10.16 -15.53 -24.87
C VAL A 584 -9.68 -16.40 -26.04
N TYR A 585 -9.90 -17.70 -25.93
CA TYR A 585 -9.61 -18.66 -26.99
C TYR A 585 -10.76 -19.66 -27.11
N GLU A 586 -11.23 -19.87 -28.35
CA GLU A 586 -12.38 -20.75 -28.67
C GLU A 586 -13.65 -20.44 -27.85
N GLY A 587 -13.93 -19.15 -27.61
CA GLY A 587 -15.11 -18.70 -26.85
C GLY A 587 -15.03 -18.94 -25.33
N GLN A 588 -13.89 -19.39 -24.84
CA GLN A 588 -13.60 -19.55 -23.41
C GLN A 588 -12.54 -18.54 -22.97
N GLN A 589 -12.82 -17.80 -21.91
CA GLN A 589 -11.86 -16.94 -21.26
C GLN A 589 -11.07 -17.74 -20.23
N TYR A 590 -9.74 -17.72 -20.37
CA TYR A 590 -8.80 -18.32 -19.43
C TYR A 590 -8.57 -17.34 -18.28
N ILE A 591 -8.93 -17.77 -17.06
CA ILE A 591 -8.80 -16.94 -15.86
C ILE A 591 -7.51 -17.34 -15.11
N PRO A 592 -6.47 -16.48 -15.13
CA PRO A 592 -5.17 -16.82 -14.57
C PRO A 592 -5.22 -17.05 -13.05
N ASN A 593 -4.47 -18.03 -12.56
CA ASN A 593 -4.27 -18.26 -11.13
C ASN A 593 -3.00 -17.54 -10.68
N LEU A 594 -3.13 -16.26 -10.31
CA LEU A 594 -2.00 -15.41 -9.92
C LEU A 594 -1.09 -16.02 -8.83
N PRO A 595 -1.62 -16.69 -7.79
CA PRO A 595 -0.76 -17.28 -6.76
C PRO A 595 0.03 -18.51 -7.23
N HIS A 596 -0.32 -19.08 -8.39
CA HIS A 596 0.10 -20.40 -8.86
C HIS A 596 -0.10 -21.51 -7.81
N VAL A 597 -1.18 -21.44 -7.04
CA VAL A 597 -1.55 -22.43 -6.03
C VAL A 597 -2.80 -23.18 -6.48
N PHE A 598 -2.67 -24.50 -6.56
CA PHE A 598 -3.72 -25.39 -7.03
C PHE A 598 -3.95 -26.54 -6.04
N THR A 599 -5.16 -27.05 -6.01
CA THR A 599 -5.49 -28.28 -5.26
C THR A 599 -5.42 -29.50 -6.17
N ARG A 600 -5.20 -30.69 -5.60
CA ARG A 600 -5.04 -31.94 -6.37
C ARG A 600 -6.28 -32.33 -7.18
N ASP A 601 -7.46 -31.89 -6.77
CA ASP A 601 -8.73 -32.10 -7.48
C ASP A 601 -8.92 -31.11 -8.66
N GLN A 602 -8.07 -30.09 -8.78
CA GLN A 602 -8.09 -29.15 -9.89
C GLN A 602 -7.23 -29.62 -11.07
N SER A 603 -7.47 -29.00 -12.22
CA SER A 603 -6.59 -29.05 -13.38
C SER A 603 -5.99 -27.67 -13.63
N VAL A 604 -4.78 -27.63 -14.17
CA VAL A 604 -4.16 -26.40 -14.67
C VAL A 604 -4.46 -26.27 -16.16
N TYR A 605 -4.97 -25.11 -16.56
CA TYR A 605 -5.20 -24.77 -17.96
C TYR A 605 -4.07 -23.88 -18.45
N PHE A 606 -3.24 -24.38 -19.37
CA PHE A 606 -2.18 -23.57 -19.96
C PHE A 606 -2.67 -22.93 -21.25
N PHE A 607 -2.28 -21.68 -21.48
CA PHE A 607 -2.55 -20.98 -22.73
C PHE A 607 -1.38 -20.08 -23.13
N TYR A 608 -0.95 -20.16 -24.38
CA TYR A 608 0.08 -19.30 -24.97
C TYR A 608 0.05 -19.38 -26.49
N GLU A 609 0.75 -18.45 -27.14
CA GLU A 609 0.86 -18.35 -28.58
C GLU A 609 2.31 -18.39 -29.03
N VAL A 610 2.56 -19.07 -30.14
CA VAL A 610 3.84 -19.06 -30.87
C VAL A 610 3.64 -18.31 -32.18
N TYR A 611 4.46 -17.31 -32.44
CA TYR A 611 4.33 -16.39 -33.56
C TYR A 611 5.31 -16.70 -34.67
N ASP A 612 4.88 -16.52 -35.92
CA ASP A 612 5.75 -16.66 -37.09
C ASP A 612 6.57 -17.96 -37.15
N PRO A 613 5.98 -19.13 -36.84
CA PRO A 613 6.74 -20.38 -36.85
C PRO A 613 7.30 -20.69 -38.24
N GLY A 614 8.49 -21.28 -38.29
CA GLY A 614 9.23 -21.60 -39.51
C GLY A 614 9.90 -20.42 -40.22
N LYS A 615 9.71 -19.16 -39.77
CA LYS A 615 10.32 -18.00 -40.43
C LYS A 615 11.79 -17.79 -40.08
N TYR A 616 12.28 -18.31 -38.95
CA TYR A 616 13.68 -18.10 -38.54
C TYR A 616 14.69 -18.78 -39.49
N ALA A 617 14.38 -20.00 -39.94
CA ALA A 617 15.20 -20.73 -40.92
C ALA A 617 15.31 -20.01 -42.28
N LYS A 618 14.27 -19.28 -42.71
CA LYS A 618 14.30 -18.47 -43.94
C LYS A 618 15.15 -17.20 -43.83
N VAL A 619 15.36 -16.67 -42.62
CA VAL A 619 16.18 -15.46 -42.38
C VAL A 619 17.68 -15.80 -42.34
N LEU A 620 18.04 -17.03 -41.92
CA LEU A 620 19.42 -17.51 -41.87
C LEU A 620 19.90 -18.19 -43.17
N ALA A 621 18.98 -18.65 -44.02
CA ALA A 621 19.33 -19.16 -45.34
C ALA A 621 19.72 -18.00 -46.25
N THR A 622 21.03 -17.85 -46.52
CA THR A 622 21.50 -17.08 -47.68
C THR A 622 20.99 -17.73 -48.97
N ASP A 623 20.85 -16.93 -50.04
CA ASP A 623 20.24 -17.28 -51.35
C ASP A 623 20.77 -18.55 -52.05
N ALA A 624 21.72 -19.29 -51.47
CA ALA A 624 22.33 -20.49 -52.03
C ALA A 624 21.60 -21.81 -51.72
N ALA A 625 20.60 -21.85 -50.83
CA ALA A 625 19.91 -23.09 -50.44
C ALA A 625 18.50 -23.29 -51.06
N ALA A 626 18.05 -22.38 -51.92
CA ALA A 626 16.66 -22.34 -52.41
C ALA A 626 16.30 -23.38 -53.50
N SER A 627 17.19 -24.30 -53.88
CA SER A 627 17.02 -25.19 -55.04
C SER A 627 17.06 -26.70 -54.76
N SER A 628 16.95 -27.15 -53.50
CA SER A 628 16.79 -28.57 -53.18
C SER A 628 15.30 -28.96 -53.04
N PRO A 629 14.85 -30.14 -53.54
CA PRO A 629 13.47 -30.61 -53.36
C PRO A 629 13.07 -30.78 -51.88
N ALA A 630 14.02 -30.92 -50.95
CA ALA A 630 13.76 -30.88 -49.50
C ALA A 630 13.31 -29.49 -49.00
N ALA A 631 13.66 -28.40 -49.70
CA ALA A 631 13.21 -27.05 -49.37
C ALA A 631 11.73 -26.80 -49.74
N LYS A 632 11.12 -27.67 -50.56
CA LYS A 632 9.68 -27.60 -50.89
C LYS A 632 8.79 -28.21 -49.80
N GLU A 633 9.30 -29.12 -48.96
CA GLU A 633 8.60 -29.64 -47.77
C GLU A 633 8.89 -28.80 -46.50
N ALA A 634 10.04 -28.10 -46.45
CA ALA A 634 10.42 -27.12 -45.43
C ALA A 634 9.52 -25.86 -45.39
N GLY A 635 8.44 -25.83 -46.18
CA GLY A 635 7.42 -24.78 -46.16
C GLY A 635 6.24 -25.06 -45.23
N SER A 636 6.13 -26.27 -44.67
CA SER A 636 5.09 -26.60 -43.70
C SER A 636 5.56 -26.26 -42.29
N MET A 637 4.83 -25.37 -41.62
CA MET A 637 5.00 -25.09 -40.20
C MET A 637 5.01 -26.40 -39.41
N HIS A 638 5.93 -26.56 -38.45
CA HIS A 638 5.94 -27.70 -37.54
C HIS A 638 6.40 -27.25 -36.15
N VAL A 639 5.43 -27.10 -35.24
CA VAL A 639 5.70 -26.70 -33.85
C VAL A 639 5.27 -27.82 -32.92
N LEU A 640 6.19 -28.28 -32.09
CA LEU A 640 5.97 -29.31 -31.09
C LEU A 640 6.02 -28.70 -29.70
N THR A 641 5.15 -29.16 -28.81
CA THR A 641 5.17 -28.68 -27.43
C THR A 641 4.65 -29.69 -26.41
N SER A 642 5.24 -29.67 -25.22
CA SER A 642 4.83 -30.47 -24.06
C SER A 642 5.00 -29.68 -22.76
N ILE A 643 4.35 -30.15 -21.71
CA ILE A 643 4.44 -29.57 -20.36
C ILE A 643 5.07 -30.59 -19.44
N GLU A 644 6.14 -30.18 -18.76
CA GLU A 644 6.81 -30.99 -17.74
C GLU A 644 6.63 -30.37 -16.36
N LEU A 645 6.29 -31.19 -15.37
CA LEU A 645 6.35 -30.78 -13.96
C LEU A 645 7.54 -31.45 -13.31
N LEU A 646 8.41 -30.63 -12.72
CA LEU A 646 9.65 -31.05 -12.09
C LEU A 646 9.54 -30.81 -10.58
N ARG A 647 9.99 -31.79 -9.79
CA ARG A 647 10.23 -31.60 -8.35
C ARG A 647 11.74 -31.62 -8.13
N GLY A 648 12.32 -30.46 -7.83
CA GLY A 648 13.76 -30.29 -7.94
C GLY A 648 14.20 -30.51 -9.39
N ASN A 649 15.13 -31.45 -9.62
CA ASN A 649 15.58 -31.82 -10.97
C ASN A 649 14.88 -33.07 -11.53
N GLN A 650 13.95 -33.68 -10.79
CA GLN A 650 13.27 -34.89 -11.22
C GLN A 650 11.96 -34.54 -11.94
N LYS A 651 11.81 -35.01 -13.18
CA LYS A 651 10.53 -34.97 -13.90
C LYS A 651 9.54 -35.94 -13.26
N VAL A 652 8.43 -35.41 -12.77
CA VAL A 652 7.36 -36.19 -12.13
C VAL A 652 6.12 -36.35 -13.00
N PHE A 653 5.98 -35.49 -14.01
CA PHE A 653 4.88 -35.51 -14.96
C PHE A 653 5.35 -34.92 -16.29
N GLU A 654 4.81 -35.46 -17.37
CA GLU A 654 4.95 -34.94 -18.73
C GLU A 654 3.61 -35.07 -19.44
N SER A 655 3.15 -34.01 -20.09
CA SER A 655 1.97 -34.09 -20.95
C SER A 655 2.30 -34.85 -22.24
N PRO A 656 1.30 -35.43 -22.93
CA PRO A 656 1.47 -35.84 -24.32
C PRO A 656 2.04 -34.69 -25.16
N LEU A 657 2.87 -35.03 -26.13
CA LEU A 657 3.40 -34.09 -27.11
C LEU A 657 2.27 -33.63 -28.03
N VAL A 658 2.11 -32.32 -28.17
CA VAL A 658 1.14 -31.70 -29.08
C VAL A 658 1.90 -31.08 -30.25
N GLU A 659 1.46 -31.41 -31.46
CA GLU A 659 2.01 -30.88 -32.70
C GLU A 659 1.01 -29.96 -33.37
N ALA A 660 1.50 -28.85 -33.90
CA ALA A 660 0.75 -28.00 -34.80
C ALA A 660 1.47 -27.92 -36.15
N ARG A 661 0.70 -28.08 -37.23
CA ARG A 661 1.19 -27.98 -38.62
C ARG A 661 0.56 -26.82 -39.41
N THR A 662 -0.39 -26.12 -38.79
CA THR A 662 -1.11 -24.98 -39.38
C THR A 662 -1.29 -23.88 -38.35
N VAL A 663 -1.29 -22.63 -38.81
CA VAL A 663 -1.65 -21.45 -38.02
C VAL A 663 -3.14 -21.52 -37.67
N ASN A 664 -3.48 -21.43 -36.39
CA ASN A 664 -4.88 -21.43 -35.90
C ASN A 664 -5.36 -20.04 -35.46
N ILE A 665 -4.48 -19.03 -35.45
CA ILE A 665 -4.81 -17.61 -35.26
C ILE A 665 -4.29 -16.83 -36.48
N ALA A 666 -5.07 -16.84 -37.57
CA ALA A 666 -4.66 -16.30 -38.86
C ALA A 666 -4.30 -14.80 -38.81
N GLY A 667 -5.09 -13.99 -38.09
CA GLY A 667 -4.88 -12.53 -38.01
C GLY A 667 -3.54 -12.11 -37.40
N ARG A 668 -2.88 -12.98 -36.63
CA ARG A 668 -1.60 -12.70 -35.96
C ARG A 668 -0.44 -13.56 -36.47
N ASN A 669 -0.72 -14.42 -37.47
CA ASN A 669 0.18 -15.48 -37.93
C ASN A 669 0.74 -16.30 -36.76
N ALA A 670 -0.15 -16.76 -35.88
CA ALA A 670 0.19 -17.39 -34.62
C ALA A 670 -0.46 -18.77 -34.42
N VAL A 671 0.15 -19.55 -33.55
CA VAL A 671 -0.30 -20.88 -33.14
C VAL A 671 -0.57 -20.82 -31.65
N ALA A 672 -1.85 -20.81 -31.30
CA ALA A 672 -2.30 -20.92 -29.93
C ALA A 672 -2.24 -22.39 -29.48
N PHE A 673 -1.65 -22.61 -28.32
CA PHE A 673 -1.65 -23.90 -27.64
C PHE A 673 -2.45 -23.79 -26.34
N ALA A 674 -3.34 -24.76 -26.13
CA ALA A 674 -4.13 -24.89 -24.92
C ALA A 674 -3.99 -26.30 -24.34
N PHE A 675 -3.50 -26.41 -23.10
CA PHE A 675 -3.35 -27.69 -22.42
C PHE A 675 -4.22 -27.76 -21.17
N THR A 676 -4.63 -28.97 -20.83
CA THR A 676 -5.21 -29.29 -19.52
C THR A 676 -4.32 -30.31 -18.84
N VAL A 677 -3.75 -29.94 -17.69
CA VAL A 677 -2.90 -30.82 -16.89
C VAL A 677 -3.63 -31.19 -15.60
N PRO A 678 -4.08 -32.44 -15.44
CA PRO A 678 -4.72 -32.89 -14.20
C PRO A 678 -3.68 -33.04 -13.08
N LEU A 679 -4.01 -32.59 -11.87
CA LEU A 679 -3.07 -32.61 -10.73
C LEU A 679 -3.30 -33.79 -9.76
N ALA A 680 -4.29 -34.64 -10.02
CA ALA A 680 -4.71 -35.70 -9.10
C ALA A 680 -3.59 -36.70 -8.75
N SER A 681 -2.71 -37.01 -9.71
CA SER A 681 -1.59 -37.95 -9.54
C SER A 681 -0.38 -37.35 -8.81
N LEU A 682 -0.31 -36.03 -8.68
CA LEU A 682 0.81 -35.35 -8.05
C LEU A 682 0.70 -35.39 -6.53
N SER A 683 1.84 -35.38 -5.84
CA SER A 683 1.85 -35.23 -4.38
C SER A 683 1.90 -33.75 -3.98
N ASP A 684 1.58 -33.44 -2.74
CA ASP A 684 1.64 -32.08 -2.22
C ASP A 684 3.08 -31.55 -2.25
N GLY A 685 3.26 -30.30 -2.67
CA GLY A 685 4.56 -29.62 -2.69
C GLY A 685 4.73 -28.65 -3.85
N THR A 686 5.88 -28.01 -3.90
CA THR A 686 6.26 -27.07 -4.96
C THR A 686 6.86 -27.83 -6.15
N TYR A 687 6.48 -27.41 -7.35
CA TYR A 687 6.93 -27.91 -8.63
C TYR A 687 7.43 -26.76 -9.49
N THR A 688 8.38 -27.05 -10.37
CA THR A 688 8.70 -26.18 -11.51
C THR A 688 7.94 -26.70 -12.71
N CYS A 689 7.02 -25.90 -13.23
CA CYS A 689 6.38 -26.16 -14.50
C CYS A 689 7.28 -25.64 -15.62
N GLN A 690 7.71 -26.51 -16.52
CA GLN A 690 8.46 -26.17 -17.72
C GLN A 690 7.58 -26.40 -18.95
N VAL A 691 7.43 -25.38 -19.78
CA VAL A 691 6.76 -25.50 -21.08
C VAL A 691 7.83 -25.69 -22.14
N ASN A 692 7.85 -26.84 -22.78
CA ASN A 692 8.76 -27.14 -23.87
C ASN A 692 8.11 -26.72 -25.18
N VAL A 693 8.74 -25.83 -25.93
CA VAL A 693 8.27 -25.42 -27.25
C VAL A 693 9.41 -25.52 -28.24
N ILE A 694 9.19 -26.25 -29.33
CA ILE A 694 10.17 -26.49 -30.40
C ILE A 694 9.49 -26.11 -31.72
N ASP A 695 10.01 -25.08 -32.39
CA ASP A 695 9.70 -24.79 -33.79
C ASP A 695 10.73 -25.53 -34.65
N ASP A 696 10.39 -26.76 -35.03
CA ASP A 696 11.24 -27.66 -35.80
C ASP A 696 11.52 -27.11 -37.21
N ALA A 697 10.50 -26.51 -37.83
CA ALA A 697 10.65 -25.82 -39.12
C ALA A 697 11.56 -24.58 -39.03
N GLY A 698 11.56 -23.89 -37.88
CA GLY A 698 12.40 -22.72 -37.63
C GLY A 698 13.79 -23.03 -37.06
N GLY A 699 14.00 -24.25 -36.53
CA GLY A 699 15.20 -24.65 -35.81
C GLY A 699 15.36 -23.94 -34.45
N THR A 700 14.27 -23.51 -33.81
CA THR A 700 14.30 -22.72 -32.57
C THR A 700 13.48 -23.37 -31.46
N PHE A 701 13.82 -23.07 -30.21
CA PHE A 701 13.14 -23.66 -29.05
C PHE A 701 13.13 -22.70 -27.86
N ALA A 702 12.20 -22.92 -26.93
CA ALA A 702 12.13 -22.23 -25.65
C ALA A 702 11.63 -23.17 -24.54
N PHE A 703 12.07 -22.88 -23.31
CA PHE A 703 11.71 -23.62 -22.11
C PHE A 703 11.25 -22.70 -20.97
N PRO A 704 10.16 -21.91 -21.11
CA PRO A 704 9.69 -21.08 -20.00
C PRO A 704 9.40 -21.91 -18.76
N ARG A 705 9.82 -21.40 -17.60
CA ARG A 705 9.67 -22.07 -16.31
C ARG A 705 8.91 -21.18 -15.33
N THR A 706 7.91 -21.76 -14.67
CA THR A 706 7.09 -21.09 -13.66
C THR A 706 6.96 -22.00 -12.43
N ALA A 707 7.03 -21.43 -11.23
CA ALA A 707 6.79 -22.19 -10.01
C ALA A 707 5.29 -22.43 -9.80
N LEU A 708 4.94 -23.64 -9.36
CA LEU A 708 3.58 -24.10 -9.11
C LEU A 708 3.53 -24.78 -7.74
N LEU A 709 2.55 -24.46 -6.90
CA LEU A 709 2.34 -25.16 -5.63
C LEU A 709 1.07 -26.00 -5.69
N VAL A 710 1.21 -27.31 -5.48
CA VAL A 710 0.07 -28.24 -5.37
C VAL A 710 -0.16 -28.59 -3.91
N LYS A 711 -1.39 -28.47 -3.44
CA LYS A 711 -1.81 -28.83 -2.07
C LYS A 711 -2.92 -29.89 -2.08
N GLY A 712 -2.99 -30.69 -1.02
CA GLY A 712 -4.10 -31.60 -0.79
C GLY A 712 -5.42 -30.84 -0.72
N GLY A 713 -6.45 -31.35 -1.40
CA GLY A 713 -7.82 -30.85 -1.26
C GLY A 713 -8.30 -31.06 0.18
N LYS A 714 -9.05 -30.09 0.72
CA LYS A 714 -9.74 -30.26 2.00
C LYS A 714 -11.02 -31.06 1.84
#